data_AF-A0A4T0JBR1-F1
#
_entry.id   AF-A0A4T0JBR1-F1
#
_cell.length_a   1.000
_cell.length_b   1.000
_cell.length_c   1.000
_cell.angle_alpha   90.00
_cell.angle_beta   90.00
_cell.angle_gamma   90.00
#
_symmetry.space_group_name_H-M   'P 1'
#
loop_
_entity.id
_entity.type
_entity.pdbx_description
1 polymer ?
#
loop_
_entity_poly.entity_id
_entity_poly.type
_entity_poly.pdbx_seq_one_letter_code
_entity_poly.pdbx_strand_id
1 'polypeptide(L)'
;MDAEAIHSQKKLIEALNGDGSEAGQIVHLASSIGDVAWLKSLALSVVCFSFDVQTAIVDEAIAKIDGDHELQERRYRLDTYTLLTSSSQIDEDEDDDPWKDDEDVETAEEQRQPLDLSRFLLSPVQHTSLELAARGEIARLNTFIDRYPSIISDSRYAILEAIPVSIPPTGYLNILPSDESTSNWYISRAIKMDAVGRQLDNALSLIQHGAARGVLGLDRIGEDLVLLLKMAECNHNVGLLEFQEMSYEDSVKAYLAGSSPQDFPTRIKNALLPYLYVLESRNERQTGVTDTELHERLLINIILAVEMDSVLSLIEASRPDLSISERVIKDDKLLVAISLTLLYTTTRTDIIDTIQRVFECMPAWEGGLSCRVRDVTDFTNEGRAEVVQRFKALDVSQLGSLLDHLDIHIESMEILARWSINVTLSRIELCDYEQQLTWARMLTRRSVGTLGENIESGSEWEALLDDMVKLSNSDDGRALGLLERDIVVRIFFSGLLNSAKFELARELLSSPDSLLSSLDRNLVNEIVLETSQEFFDNATDGNINYGYMRLSKEVLEVGAQNARDVNSRKEFILATSRLCSFNLVNVQGVYITPLEVRLEGDKLVFIDQLLSTHRDAYQHPARIMALAEGLDSSLKDNTKRQVEVLGRVIDAAIRYEDYDQAFSVTQTDDYQQKLTFGEDEEDRRWVSFYKLGVEIRWSSVSNRLDCLAQAMRLCPHRRLHDVLSKWKELEESKDRIVPMEKKEGTMKDASGVLASIVRPTTIETQTRHLLSGGLRRLKSVSAGSPGVSSQGMSSSSNSQSHSQPQAQPHQTFGLGLEEKLTRGVGWLIGAEE
;
A
#
# COMPACT_ATOMS: atom_id res chain seq x y z
N MET A 1 -76.95 -33.36 -78.21
CA MET A 1 -75.79 -34.26 -78.31
C MET A 1 -75.48 -34.87 -76.94
N ASP A 2 -76.49 -35.03 -76.05
CA ASP A 2 -76.18 -34.77 -74.64
C ASP A 2 -76.49 -35.92 -73.67
N ALA A 3 -77.12 -37.02 -74.08
CA ALA A 3 -77.42 -38.10 -73.13
C ALA A 3 -76.18 -38.94 -72.76
N GLU A 4 -75.34 -39.30 -73.74
CA GLU A 4 -74.10 -40.06 -73.50
C GLU A 4 -73.03 -39.18 -72.82
N ALA A 5 -72.90 -37.92 -73.22
CA ALA A 5 -71.98 -36.98 -72.59
C ALA A 5 -72.33 -36.76 -71.11
N ILE A 6 -73.61 -36.53 -70.78
CA ILE A 6 -74.06 -36.37 -69.38
C ILE A 6 -73.89 -37.66 -68.58
N HIS A 7 -74.09 -38.84 -69.20
CA HIS A 7 -73.90 -40.14 -68.54
C HIS A 7 -72.43 -40.41 -68.19
N SER A 8 -71.50 -40.11 -69.11
CA SER A 8 -70.06 -40.21 -68.86
C SER A 8 -69.58 -39.19 -67.81
N GLN A 9 -70.08 -37.95 -67.86
CA GLN A 9 -69.81 -36.92 -66.85
C GLN A 9 -70.32 -37.33 -65.45
N LYS A 10 -71.54 -37.88 -65.37
CA LYS A 10 -72.14 -38.34 -64.11
C LYS A 10 -71.37 -39.51 -63.49
N LYS A 11 -70.95 -40.48 -64.31
CA LYS A 11 -70.10 -41.59 -63.86
C LYS A 11 -68.76 -41.12 -63.31
N LEU A 12 -68.14 -40.11 -63.92
CA LEU A 12 -66.89 -39.55 -63.43
C LEU A 12 -67.08 -38.82 -62.09
N ILE A 13 -68.17 -38.05 -61.93
CA ILE A 13 -68.49 -37.39 -60.64
C ILE A 13 -68.82 -38.42 -59.55
N GLU A 14 -69.57 -39.49 -59.88
CA GLU A 14 -69.87 -40.57 -58.94
C GLU A 14 -68.60 -41.33 -58.51
N ALA A 15 -67.66 -41.56 -59.43
CA ALA A 15 -66.35 -42.14 -59.12
C ALA A 15 -65.48 -41.21 -58.27
N LEU A 16 -65.52 -39.90 -58.52
CA LEU A 16 -64.79 -38.91 -57.72
C LEU A 16 -65.28 -38.84 -56.27
N ASN A 17 -66.59 -39.02 -56.03
CA ASN A 17 -67.19 -38.96 -54.69
C ASN A 17 -67.16 -40.31 -53.93
N GLY A 18 -66.63 -41.38 -54.53
CA GLY A 18 -66.53 -42.70 -53.89
C GLY A 18 -65.24 -42.87 -53.09
N ASP A 19 -65.36 -43.27 -51.82
CA ASP A 19 -64.21 -43.63 -50.98
C ASP A 19 -63.46 -44.84 -51.58
N GLY A 20 -62.33 -44.59 -52.24
CA GLY A 20 -61.40 -45.63 -52.71
C GLY A 20 -61.23 -45.81 -54.23
N SER A 21 -61.64 -44.85 -55.07
CA SER A 21 -61.38 -44.95 -56.51
C SER A 21 -59.88 -44.80 -56.84
N GLU A 22 -59.31 -45.84 -57.47
CA GLU A 22 -57.93 -45.83 -57.98
C GLU A 22 -57.78 -44.83 -59.15
N ALA A 23 -56.69 -44.05 -59.16
CA ALA A 23 -56.42 -43.04 -60.18
C ALA A 23 -56.55 -43.58 -61.62
N GLY A 24 -56.17 -44.85 -61.86
CA GLY A 24 -56.30 -45.50 -63.16
C GLY A 24 -57.74 -45.65 -63.66
N GLN A 25 -58.73 -45.85 -62.77
CA GLN A 25 -60.14 -45.90 -63.15
C GLN A 25 -60.66 -44.51 -63.54
N ILE A 26 -60.18 -43.48 -62.86
CA ILE A 26 -60.55 -42.08 -63.11
C ILE A 26 -59.98 -41.60 -64.44
N VAL A 27 -58.74 -41.96 -64.78
CA VAL A 27 -58.14 -41.68 -66.11
C VAL A 27 -58.96 -42.30 -67.23
N HIS A 28 -59.36 -43.57 -67.10
CA HIS A 28 -60.17 -44.26 -68.10
C HIS A 28 -61.56 -43.63 -68.26
N LEU A 29 -62.16 -43.11 -67.18
CA LEU A 29 -63.44 -42.41 -67.24
C LEU A 29 -63.28 -40.99 -67.83
N ALA A 30 -62.21 -40.27 -67.50
CA ALA A 30 -61.90 -38.95 -68.03
C ALA A 30 -61.57 -38.98 -69.55
N SER A 31 -60.91 -40.03 -70.03
CA SER A 31 -60.62 -40.22 -71.46
C SER A 31 -61.88 -40.47 -72.30
N SER A 32 -62.95 -40.99 -71.70
CA SER A 32 -64.25 -41.19 -72.35
C SER A 32 -65.10 -39.92 -72.55
N ILE A 33 -64.66 -38.78 -72.00
CA ILE A 33 -65.39 -37.50 -72.06
C ILE A 33 -65.04 -36.73 -73.34
N GLY A 34 -66.05 -36.45 -74.16
CA GLY A 34 -65.90 -35.65 -75.39
C GLY A 34 -66.09 -34.14 -75.20
N ASP A 35 -66.66 -33.68 -74.07
CA ASP A 35 -66.84 -32.26 -73.77
C ASP A 35 -65.57 -31.68 -73.12
N VAL A 36 -64.79 -31.05 -73.98
CA VAL A 36 -63.48 -30.47 -73.67
C VAL A 36 -63.59 -29.28 -72.71
N ALA A 37 -64.62 -28.44 -72.84
CA ALA A 37 -64.81 -27.27 -71.98
C ALA A 37 -65.24 -27.67 -70.56
N TRP A 38 -66.10 -28.68 -70.45
CA TRP A 38 -66.48 -29.26 -69.16
C TRP A 38 -65.29 -29.93 -68.47
N LEU A 39 -64.46 -30.68 -69.21
CA LEU A 39 -63.28 -31.35 -68.68
C LEU A 39 -62.21 -30.35 -68.21
N LYS A 40 -62.03 -29.22 -68.93
CA LYS A 40 -61.22 -28.09 -68.45
C LYS A 40 -61.75 -27.51 -67.14
N SER A 41 -63.06 -27.22 -67.08
CA SER A 41 -63.68 -26.66 -65.87
C SER A 41 -63.61 -27.64 -64.69
N LEU A 42 -63.69 -28.94 -64.93
CA LEU A 42 -63.48 -29.98 -63.93
C LEU A 42 -62.01 -29.98 -63.45
N ALA A 43 -61.04 -30.03 -64.36
CA ALA A 43 -59.61 -30.02 -64.01
C ALA A 43 -59.19 -28.79 -63.18
N LEU A 44 -59.83 -27.64 -63.40
CA LEU A 44 -59.61 -26.42 -62.61
C LEU A 44 -60.36 -26.39 -61.27
N SER A 45 -61.45 -27.16 -61.10
CA SER A 45 -62.30 -27.15 -59.89
C SER A 45 -62.08 -28.33 -58.94
N VAL A 46 -61.42 -29.40 -59.39
CA VAL A 46 -61.05 -30.59 -58.58
C VAL A 46 -59.85 -30.22 -57.70
N VAL A 47 -60.12 -29.51 -56.59
CA VAL A 47 -59.09 -29.05 -55.64
C VAL A 47 -59.15 -29.82 -54.30
N CYS A 48 -60.29 -30.42 -53.97
CA CYS A 48 -60.52 -31.13 -52.70
C CYS A 48 -60.22 -32.65 -52.76
N PHE A 49 -59.74 -33.15 -53.90
CA PHE A 49 -59.50 -34.59 -54.13
C PHE A 49 -58.01 -34.95 -53.91
N SER A 50 -57.67 -36.24 -53.82
CA SER A 50 -56.28 -36.66 -53.60
C SER A 50 -55.34 -36.24 -54.73
N PHE A 51 -54.04 -36.11 -54.42
CA PHE A 51 -53.00 -35.68 -55.35
C PHE A 51 -53.02 -36.47 -56.67
N ASP A 52 -53.07 -37.81 -56.58
CA ASP A 52 -53.04 -38.70 -57.76
C ASP A 52 -54.25 -38.49 -58.68
N VAL A 53 -55.42 -38.19 -58.09
CA VAL A 53 -56.66 -37.94 -58.82
C VAL A 53 -56.64 -36.59 -59.54
N GLN A 54 -56.12 -35.55 -58.89
CA GLN A 54 -55.95 -34.23 -59.52
C GLN A 54 -54.96 -34.30 -60.69
N THR A 55 -53.82 -34.96 -60.47
CA THR A 55 -52.74 -35.16 -61.45
C THR A 55 -53.24 -35.91 -62.69
N ALA A 56 -53.98 -37.00 -62.49
CA ALA A 56 -54.61 -37.79 -63.54
C ALA A 56 -55.61 -36.99 -64.40
N ILE A 57 -56.47 -36.17 -63.78
CA ILE A 57 -57.49 -35.39 -64.50
C ILE A 57 -56.86 -34.22 -65.26
N VAL A 58 -55.86 -33.56 -64.67
CA VAL A 58 -55.15 -32.44 -65.30
C VAL A 58 -54.33 -32.93 -66.50
N ASP A 59 -53.64 -34.08 -66.39
CA ASP A 59 -52.88 -34.65 -67.52
C ASP A 59 -53.78 -35.05 -68.69
N GLU A 60 -54.92 -35.67 -68.41
CA GLU A 60 -55.91 -36.01 -69.44
C GLU A 60 -56.52 -34.75 -70.07
N ALA A 61 -56.71 -33.68 -69.30
CA ALA A 61 -57.16 -32.40 -69.81
C ALA A 61 -56.12 -31.71 -70.70
N ILE A 62 -54.83 -31.74 -70.34
CA ILE A 62 -53.74 -31.20 -71.16
C ILE A 62 -53.57 -32.01 -72.45
N ALA A 63 -53.68 -33.35 -72.37
CA ALA A 63 -53.57 -34.22 -73.54
C ALA A 63 -54.67 -33.96 -74.60
N LYS A 64 -55.84 -33.51 -74.17
CA LYS A 64 -56.97 -33.16 -75.05
C LYS A 64 -57.01 -31.67 -75.43
N ILE A 65 -56.42 -30.79 -74.64
CA ILE A 65 -56.45 -29.33 -74.78
C ILE A 65 -55.02 -28.81 -74.84
N ASP A 66 -54.39 -29.05 -75.98
CA ASP A 66 -53.01 -28.64 -76.17
C ASP A 66 -52.88 -27.10 -76.17
N GLY A 67 -51.87 -26.59 -75.45
CA GLY A 67 -51.56 -25.16 -75.38
C GLY A 67 -52.42 -24.28 -74.46
N ASP A 68 -53.31 -24.83 -73.62
CA ASP A 68 -54.07 -24.03 -72.66
C ASP A 68 -53.21 -23.58 -71.48
N HIS A 69 -53.00 -22.26 -71.35
CA HIS A 69 -52.15 -21.67 -70.31
C HIS A 69 -52.64 -21.95 -68.88
N GLU A 70 -53.95 -22.02 -68.63
CA GLU A 70 -54.49 -22.22 -67.27
C GLU A 70 -54.28 -23.66 -66.80
N LEU A 71 -54.44 -24.64 -67.70
CA LEU A 71 -54.15 -26.05 -67.40
C LEU A 71 -52.65 -26.31 -67.24
N GLN A 72 -51.82 -25.65 -68.05
CA GLN A 72 -50.36 -25.73 -67.92
C GLN A 72 -49.87 -25.12 -66.59
N GLU A 73 -50.39 -23.96 -66.19
CA GLU A 73 -50.09 -23.35 -64.89
C GLU A 73 -50.60 -24.24 -63.74
N ARG A 74 -51.79 -24.84 -63.88
CA ARG A 74 -52.35 -25.80 -62.92
C ARG A 74 -51.42 -27.00 -62.73
N ARG A 75 -50.91 -27.56 -63.83
CA ARG A 75 -49.94 -28.67 -63.78
C ARG A 75 -48.62 -28.25 -63.17
N TYR A 76 -48.11 -27.08 -63.54
CA TYR A 76 -46.88 -26.52 -63.01
C TYR A 76 -46.95 -26.32 -61.48
N ARG A 77 -48.11 -25.91 -60.94
CA ARG A 77 -48.34 -25.84 -59.49
C ARG A 77 -48.38 -27.21 -58.82
N LEU A 78 -49.01 -28.22 -59.43
CA LEU A 78 -48.99 -29.59 -58.90
C LEU A 78 -47.57 -30.17 -58.88
N ASP A 79 -46.78 -29.95 -59.94
CA ASP A 79 -45.37 -30.35 -59.99
C ASP A 79 -44.50 -29.56 -59.00
N THR A 80 -44.85 -28.30 -58.70
CA THR A 80 -44.15 -27.53 -57.64
C THR A 80 -44.48 -28.08 -56.26
N TYR A 81 -45.74 -28.49 -56.02
CA TYR A 81 -46.15 -29.10 -54.76
C TYR A 81 -45.42 -30.44 -54.50
N THR A 82 -45.23 -31.27 -55.52
CA THR A 82 -44.47 -32.53 -55.37
C THR A 82 -43.04 -32.25 -54.95
N LEU A 83 -42.38 -31.27 -55.59
CA LEU A 83 -41.02 -30.89 -55.26
C LEU A 83 -40.88 -30.40 -53.81
N LEU A 84 -41.77 -29.52 -53.37
CA LEU A 84 -41.78 -29.00 -51.99
C LEU A 84 -42.00 -30.11 -50.95
N THR A 85 -42.76 -31.14 -51.31
CA THR A 85 -43.04 -32.29 -50.44
C THR A 85 -41.91 -33.32 -50.49
N SER A 86 -41.23 -33.50 -51.63
CA SER A 86 -40.09 -34.42 -51.77
C SER A 86 -38.79 -33.86 -51.20
N SER A 87 -38.58 -32.54 -51.28
CA SER A 87 -37.43 -31.85 -50.68
C SER A 87 -37.44 -31.86 -49.14
N SER A 88 -38.47 -32.45 -48.51
CA SER A 88 -38.53 -32.65 -47.04
C SER A 88 -37.68 -33.82 -46.54
N GLN A 89 -37.22 -34.72 -47.43
CA GLN A 89 -36.65 -36.01 -47.04
C GLN A 89 -35.12 -36.12 -47.19
N ILE A 90 -34.44 -35.02 -47.54
CA ILE A 90 -32.99 -35.02 -47.73
C ILE A 90 -32.46 -33.87 -46.90
N ASP A 91 -31.96 -34.18 -45.70
CA ASP A 91 -30.84 -33.53 -44.99
C ASP A 91 -30.78 -34.14 -43.56
N GLU A 92 -30.69 -35.47 -43.50
CA GLU A 92 -30.23 -36.23 -42.32
C GLU A 92 -28.84 -36.79 -42.66
N ASP A 93 -27.87 -35.90 -42.81
CA ASP A 93 -26.50 -36.25 -42.43
C ASP A 93 -26.33 -35.66 -41.03
N GLU A 94 -26.79 -36.42 -40.03
CA GLU A 94 -26.46 -36.19 -38.63
C GLU A 94 -24.94 -36.29 -38.47
N ASP A 95 -24.28 -35.15 -38.29
CA ASP A 95 -23.06 -35.14 -37.50
C ASP A 95 -23.45 -35.59 -36.09
N ASP A 96 -22.93 -36.75 -35.65
CA ASP A 96 -23.02 -37.29 -34.29
C ASP A 96 -22.50 -36.22 -33.29
N ASP A 97 -23.35 -35.28 -32.89
CA ASP A 97 -23.10 -34.35 -31.78
C ASP A 97 -23.56 -35.02 -30.48
N PRO A 98 -22.64 -35.47 -29.59
CA PRO A 98 -22.97 -36.24 -28.40
C PRO A 98 -23.73 -35.45 -27.31
N TRP A 99 -24.03 -34.17 -27.54
CA TRP A 99 -24.66 -33.26 -26.59
C TRP A 99 -26.05 -32.79 -26.99
N LYS A 100 -26.60 -33.28 -28.11
CA LYS A 100 -27.96 -32.98 -28.51
C LYS A 100 -28.93 -33.82 -27.67
N ASP A 101 -29.57 -33.20 -26.69
CA ASP A 101 -30.56 -33.88 -25.83
C ASP A 101 -31.74 -34.36 -26.70
N ASP A 102 -32.15 -35.63 -26.52
CA ASP A 102 -33.23 -36.28 -27.28
C ASP A 102 -34.58 -35.50 -27.23
N GLU A 103 -34.76 -34.59 -26.25
CA GLU A 103 -35.96 -33.74 -26.12
C GLU A 103 -36.04 -32.61 -27.19
N ASP A 104 -34.91 -32.16 -27.75
CA ASP A 104 -34.87 -31.12 -28.80
C ASP A 104 -35.16 -31.68 -30.21
N VAL A 105 -35.00 -32.99 -30.40
CA VAL A 105 -35.31 -33.66 -31.68
C VAL A 105 -36.82 -33.86 -31.83
N GLU A 106 -37.54 -34.21 -30.75
CA GLU A 106 -39.00 -34.39 -30.78
C GLU A 106 -39.74 -33.06 -31.07
N THR A 107 -39.24 -31.92 -30.56
CA THR A 107 -39.88 -30.61 -30.77
C THR A 107 -39.66 -30.04 -32.18
N ALA A 108 -38.57 -30.40 -32.86
CA ALA A 108 -38.29 -29.98 -34.24
C ALA A 108 -39.11 -30.76 -35.28
N GLU A 109 -39.42 -32.03 -35.01
CA GLU A 109 -40.29 -32.86 -35.84
C GLU A 109 -41.77 -32.47 -35.72
N GLU A 110 -42.22 -32.06 -34.53
CA GLU A 110 -43.63 -31.66 -34.28
C GLU A 110 -44.05 -30.35 -34.99
N GLN A 111 -43.11 -29.50 -35.42
CA GLN A 111 -43.41 -28.21 -36.05
C GLN A 111 -43.60 -28.26 -37.58
N ARG A 112 -43.28 -29.39 -38.24
CA ARG A 112 -43.39 -29.51 -39.71
C ARG A 112 -44.81 -29.90 -40.14
N GLN A 113 -45.76 -28.97 -40.07
CA GLN A 113 -47.11 -29.22 -40.59
C GLN A 113 -47.07 -29.48 -42.10
N PRO A 114 -47.70 -30.56 -42.60
CA PRO A 114 -47.78 -30.82 -44.03
C PRO A 114 -48.50 -29.67 -44.74
N LEU A 115 -47.95 -29.21 -45.86
CA LEU A 115 -48.60 -28.22 -46.72
C LEU A 115 -49.92 -28.83 -47.23
N ASP A 116 -51.06 -28.21 -46.90
CA ASP A 116 -52.35 -28.65 -47.43
C ASP A 116 -52.42 -28.37 -48.93
N LEU A 117 -52.53 -29.43 -49.73
CA LEU A 117 -52.63 -29.39 -51.19
C LEU A 117 -53.75 -28.46 -51.66
N SER A 118 -54.92 -28.51 -51.02
CA SER A 118 -56.07 -27.73 -51.46
C SER A 118 -55.85 -26.23 -51.25
N ARG A 119 -55.27 -25.86 -50.10
CA ARG A 119 -54.89 -24.49 -49.77
C ARG A 119 -53.78 -23.96 -50.67
N PHE A 120 -52.71 -24.72 -50.89
CA PHE A 120 -51.57 -24.32 -51.72
C PHE A 120 -51.99 -23.94 -53.16
N LEU A 121 -52.92 -24.72 -53.72
CA LEU A 121 -53.38 -24.54 -55.09
C LEU A 121 -54.32 -23.34 -55.27
N LEU A 122 -55.07 -22.96 -54.23
CA LEU A 122 -55.97 -21.80 -54.25
C LEU A 122 -55.28 -20.49 -53.87
N SER A 123 -54.23 -20.56 -53.05
CA SER A 123 -53.52 -19.36 -52.60
C SER A 123 -52.71 -18.71 -53.73
N PRO A 124 -52.68 -17.36 -53.83
CA PRO A 124 -51.76 -16.67 -54.72
C PRO A 124 -50.30 -17.06 -54.46
N VAL A 125 -49.47 -17.07 -55.50
CA VAL A 125 -48.05 -17.44 -55.43
C VAL A 125 -47.27 -16.57 -54.41
N GLN A 126 -47.66 -15.30 -54.28
CA GLN A 126 -47.12 -14.38 -53.27
C GLN A 126 -47.52 -14.75 -51.83
N HIS A 127 -48.73 -15.26 -51.63
CA HIS A 127 -49.19 -15.67 -50.30
C HIS A 127 -48.48 -16.94 -49.84
N THR A 128 -48.26 -17.90 -50.75
CA THR A 128 -47.50 -19.12 -50.45
C THR A 128 -46.04 -18.82 -50.11
N SER A 129 -45.38 -17.89 -50.81
CA SER A 129 -44.01 -17.51 -50.47
C SER A 129 -43.92 -16.82 -49.11
N LEU A 130 -44.88 -15.96 -48.76
CA LEU A 130 -44.95 -15.33 -47.44
C LEU A 130 -45.25 -16.34 -46.33
N GLU A 131 -46.11 -17.33 -46.57
CA GLU A 131 -46.42 -18.38 -45.60
C GLU A 131 -45.21 -19.29 -45.34
N LEU A 132 -44.49 -19.69 -46.39
CA LEU A 132 -43.23 -20.45 -46.26
C LEU A 132 -42.15 -19.64 -45.53
N ALA A 133 -42.04 -18.35 -45.84
CA ALA A 133 -41.12 -17.44 -45.16
C ALA A 133 -41.45 -17.29 -43.67
N ALA A 134 -42.72 -17.06 -43.33
CA ALA A 134 -43.19 -16.89 -41.94
C ALA A 134 -43.00 -18.16 -41.09
N ARG A 135 -43.08 -19.35 -41.70
CA ARG A 135 -42.79 -20.63 -41.04
C ARG A 135 -41.30 -20.93 -40.90
N GLY A 136 -40.45 -20.17 -41.59
CA GLY A 136 -39.01 -20.39 -41.58
C GLY A 136 -38.53 -21.57 -42.44
N GLU A 137 -39.35 -22.07 -43.35
CA GLU A 137 -39.01 -23.19 -44.22
C GLU A 137 -38.15 -22.72 -45.41
N ILE A 138 -36.90 -22.33 -45.14
CA ILE A 138 -36.05 -21.64 -46.11
C ILE A 138 -35.71 -22.51 -47.34
N ALA A 139 -35.47 -23.81 -47.17
CA ALA A 139 -35.20 -24.72 -48.29
C ALA A 139 -36.40 -24.82 -49.26
N ARG A 140 -37.62 -24.94 -48.71
CA ARG A 140 -38.87 -24.92 -49.47
C ARG A 140 -39.12 -23.55 -50.11
N LEU A 141 -38.79 -22.47 -49.41
CA LEU A 141 -38.88 -21.13 -49.96
C LEU A 141 -37.92 -20.94 -51.15
N ASN A 142 -36.68 -21.40 -51.05
CA ASN A 142 -35.68 -21.31 -52.12
C ASN A 142 -36.11 -22.10 -53.36
N THR A 143 -36.52 -23.35 -53.18
CA THR A 143 -37.06 -24.18 -54.29
C THR A 143 -38.31 -23.57 -54.92
N PHE A 144 -39.17 -22.93 -54.13
CA PHE A 144 -40.35 -22.21 -54.63
C PHE A 144 -39.97 -20.97 -55.44
N ILE A 145 -38.98 -20.21 -54.97
CA ILE A 145 -38.46 -19.02 -55.64
C ILE A 145 -37.76 -19.37 -56.96
N ASP A 146 -37.01 -20.47 -57.03
CA ASP A 146 -36.38 -20.95 -58.25
C ASP A 146 -37.42 -21.30 -59.34
N ARG A 147 -38.59 -21.80 -58.93
CA ARG A 147 -39.73 -22.08 -59.81
C ARG A 147 -40.49 -20.81 -60.22
N TYR A 148 -40.48 -19.77 -59.40
CA TYR A 148 -41.20 -18.51 -59.66
C TYR A 148 -40.32 -17.27 -59.39
N PRO A 149 -39.34 -16.97 -60.26
CA PRO A 149 -38.39 -15.87 -60.01
C PRO A 149 -39.04 -14.47 -59.96
N SER A 150 -40.19 -14.29 -60.61
CA SER A 150 -40.92 -13.02 -60.66
C SER A 150 -41.42 -12.54 -59.30
N ILE A 151 -41.56 -13.43 -58.32
CA ILE A 151 -41.96 -13.09 -56.95
C ILE A 151 -40.91 -12.21 -56.29
N ILE A 152 -39.62 -12.45 -56.58
CA ILE A 152 -38.52 -11.67 -56.00
C ILE A 152 -38.64 -10.21 -56.46
N SER A 153 -38.90 -9.96 -57.74
CA SER A 153 -39.05 -8.60 -58.26
C SER A 153 -40.18 -7.81 -57.58
N ASP A 154 -41.28 -8.47 -57.25
CA ASP A 154 -42.50 -7.80 -56.77
C ASP A 154 -42.61 -7.75 -55.23
N SER A 155 -42.00 -8.70 -54.51
CA SER A 155 -42.28 -8.92 -53.09
C SER A 155 -41.05 -9.26 -52.24
N ARG A 156 -39.81 -9.06 -52.73
CA ARG A 156 -38.55 -9.38 -52.00
C ARG A 156 -38.56 -8.91 -50.54
N TYR A 157 -38.83 -7.63 -50.28
CA TYR A 157 -38.79 -7.08 -48.93
C TYR A 157 -39.88 -7.66 -48.02
N ALA A 158 -41.07 -7.94 -48.57
CA ALA A 158 -42.16 -8.54 -47.81
C ALA A 158 -41.82 -9.98 -47.40
N ILE A 159 -41.17 -10.74 -48.30
CA ILE A 159 -40.66 -12.08 -47.99
C ILE A 159 -39.59 -12.01 -46.90
N LEU A 160 -38.60 -11.11 -47.06
CA LEU A 160 -37.50 -10.96 -46.10
C LEU A 160 -37.97 -10.48 -44.71
N GLU A 161 -38.98 -9.63 -44.62
CA GLU A 161 -39.59 -9.23 -43.34
C GLU A 161 -40.43 -10.35 -42.72
N ALA A 162 -41.02 -11.24 -43.54
CA ALA A 162 -41.77 -12.39 -43.05
C ALA A 162 -40.86 -13.48 -42.46
N ILE A 163 -39.62 -13.61 -42.93
CA ILE A 163 -38.64 -14.56 -42.38
C ILE A 163 -38.39 -14.24 -40.88
N PRO A 164 -38.63 -15.18 -39.96
CA PRO A 164 -38.29 -15.01 -38.54
C PRO A 164 -36.84 -14.59 -38.33
N VAL A 165 -36.62 -13.74 -37.33
CA VAL A 165 -35.27 -13.22 -37.01
C VAL A 165 -34.33 -14.32 -36.53
N SER A 166 -34.87 -15.37 -35.90
CA SER A 166 -34.12 -16.53 -35.38
C SER A 166 -33.39 -17.34 -36.45
N ILE A 167 -33.76 -17.18 -37.72
CA ILE A 167 -33.22 -17.97 -38.83
C ILE A 167 -31.90 -17.38 -39.30
N PRO A 168 -30.85 -18.21 -39.44
CA PRO A 168 -29.54 -17.72 -39.85
C PRO A 168 -29.57 -17.19 -41.30
N PRO A 169 -28.93 -16.04 -41.58
CA PRO A 169 -28.86 -15.44 -42.92
C PRO A 169 -28.29 -16.35 -43.99
N THR A 170 -27.43 -17.29 -43.60
CA THR A 170 -26.80 -18.29 -44.49
C THR A 170 -27.83 -19.07 -45.30
N GLY A 171 -29.04 -19.31 -44.77
CA GLY A 171 -30.09 -20.04 -45.46
C GLY A 171 -30.75 -19.26 -46.62
N TYR A 172 -30.80 -17.92 -46.54
CA TYR A 172 -31.56 -17.08 -47.49
C TYR A 172 -30.71 -16.04 -48.21
N LEU A 173 -29.40 -16.29 -48.34
CA LEU A 173 -28.45 -15.40 -49.01
C LEU A 173 -28.88 -15.06 -50.45
N ASN A 174 -29.44 -16.03 -51.19
CA ASN A 174 -29.94 -15.85 -52.56
C ASN A 174 -31.08 -14.81 -52.68
N ILE A 175 -31.84 -14.56 -51.60
CA ILE A 175 -32.98 -13.62 -51.59
C ILE A 175 -32.52 -12.20 -51.20
N LEU A 176 -31.35 -12.07 -50.56
CA LEU A 176 -30.85 -10.79 -50.06
C LEU A 176 -30.67 -9.75 -51.18
N PRO A 177 -31.04 -8.49 -50.95
CA PRO A 177 -30.87 -7.44 -51.94
C PRO A 177 -29.40 -7.01 -52.07
N SER A 178 -29.05 -6.43 -53.21
CA SER A 178 -27.69 -5.95 -53.53
C SER A 178 -27.66 -4.48 -53.98
N ASP A 179 -28.80 -3.78 -53.97
CA ASP A 179 -28.88 -2.39 -54.39
C ASP A 179 -28.38 -1.42 -53.31
N GLU A 180 -27.79 -0.30 -53.72
CA GLU A 180 -27.19 0.71 -52.85
C GLU A 180 -28.20 1.32 -51.86
N SER A 181 -29.48 1.33 -52.23
CA SER A 181 -30.61 1.76 -51.38
C SER A 181 -30.94 0.83 -50.21
N THR A 182 -30.28 -0.32 -50.07
CA THR A 182 -30.67 -1.36 -49.09
C THR A 182 -29.90 -1.40 -47.81
N SER A 183 -28.91 -0.51 -47.65
CA SER A 183 -28.16 -0.36 -46.40
C SER A 183 -29.09 -0.29 -45.18
N ASN A 184 -30.13 0.54 -45.23
CA ASN A 184 -31.11 0.67 -44.14
C ASN A 184 -31.82 -0.64 -43.78
N TRP A 185 -32.08 -1.51 -44.75
CA TRP A 185 -32.72 -2.80 -44.49
C TRP A 185 -31.76 -3.74 -43.75
N TYR A 186 -30.51 -3.86 -44.21
CA TYR A 186 -29.47 -4.64 -43.54
C TYR A 186 -29.25 -4.18 -42.10
N ILE A 187 -29.14 -2.86 -41.89
CA ILE A 187 -28.97 -2.23 -40.58
C ILE A 187 -30.16 -2.54 -39.67
N SER A 188 -31.38 -2.31 -40.15
CA SER A 188 -32.60 -2.56 -39.36
C SER A 188 -32.76 -4.03 -39.01
N ARG A 189 -32.38 -4.94 -39.92
CA ARG A 189 -32.43 -6.39 -39.68
C ARG A 189 -31.38 -6.82 -38.66
N ALA A 190 -30.14 -6.33 -38.75
CA ALA A 190 -29.08 -6.61 -37.77
C ALA A 190 -29.46 -6.12 -36.36
N ILE A 191 -30.04 -4.93 -36.23
CA ILE A 191 -30.54 -4.41 -34.94
C ILE A 191 -31.64 -5.32 -34.36
N LYS A 192 -32.57 -5.79 -35.20
CA LYS A 192 -33.61 -6.75 -34.76
C LYS A 192 -32.98 -8.08 -34.31
N MET A 193 -31.94 -8.56 -34.98
CA MET A 193 -31.23 -9.80 -34.63
C MET A 193 -30.48 -9.71 -33.31
N ASP A 194 -29.88 -8.56 -33.01
CA ASP A 194 -29.32 -8.32 -31.68
C ASP A 194 -30.43 -8.25 -30.62
N ALA A 195 -31.50 -7.48 -30.87
CA ALA A 195 -32.61 -7.32 -29.93
C ALA A 195 -33.31 -8.64 -29.59
N VAL A 196 -33.35 -9.58 -30.54
CA VAL A 196 -33.93 -10.92 -30.38
C VAL A 196 -32.82 -11.91 -30.07
N GLY A 197 -32.53 -12.10 -28.78
CA GLY A 197 -31.69 -13.21 -28.31
C GLY A 197 -30.19 -13.06 -28.61
N ARG A 198 -29.69 -11.84 -28.86
CA ARG A 198 -28.24 -11.56 -28.99
C ARG A 198 -27.54 -12.36 -30.07
N GLN A 199 -28.21 -12.50 -31.22
CA GLN A 199 -27.65 -13.25 -32.35
C GLN A 199 -26.59 -12.44 -33.10
N LEU A 200 -25.49 -12.10 -32.42
CA LEU A 200 -24.41 -11.25 -32.94
C LEU A 200 -23.70 -11.88 -34.13
N ASP A 201 -23.46 -13.19 -34.12
CA ASP A 201 -22.84 -13.91 -35.24
C ASP A 201 -23.71 -13.86 -36.50
N ASN A 202 -25.03 -14.02 -36.32
CA ASN A 202 -25.99 -13.93 -37.41
C ASN A 202 -26.09 -12.48 -37.92
N ALA A 203 -26.10 -11.49 -37.03
CA ALA A 203 -26.08 -10.09 -37.42
C ALA A 203 -24.79 -9.72 -38.18
N LEU A 204 -23.64 -10.20 -37.72
CA LEU A 204 -22.34 -9.94 -38.35
C LEU A 204 -22.25 -10.62 -39.72
N SER A 205 -22.64 -11.90 -39.84
CA SER A 205 -22.64 -12.60 -41.13
C SER A 205 -23.58 -11.92 -42.14
N LEU A 206 -24.76 -11.46 -41.72
CA LEU A 206 -25.67 -10.70 -42.58
C LEU A 206 -25.00 -9.44 -43.15
N ILE A 207 -24.31 -8.69 -42.30
CA ILE A 207 -23.62 -7.45 -42.65
C ILE A 207 -22.41 -7.72 -43.56
N GLN A 208 -21.60 -8.75 -43.25
CA GLN A 208 -20.47 -9.18 -44.08
C GLN A 208 -20.92 -9.60 -45.48
N HIS A 209 -22.02 -10.35 -45.60
CA HIS A 209 -22.59 -10.73 -46.89
C HIS A 209 -23.11 -9.52 -47.68
N GLY A 210 -23.76 -8.56 -47.01
CA GLY A 210 -24.19 -7.30 -47.63
C GLY A 210 -23.00 -6.49 -48.17
N ALA A 211 -21.93 -6.38 -47.37
CA ALA A 211 -20.70 -5.70 -47.76
C ALA A 211 -20.00 -6.40 -48.95
N ALA A 212 -19.91 -7.74 -48.93
CA ALA A 212 -19.35 -8.53 -50.03
C ALA A 212 -20.10 -8.35 -51.37
N ARG A 213 -21.39 -8.00 -51.30
CA ARG A 213 -22.22 -7.67 -52.47
C ARG A 213 -22.13 -6.22 -52.93
N GLY A 214 -21.33 -5.40 -52.25
CA GLY A 214 -21.08 -4.00 -52.60
C GLY A 214 -22.09 -3.01 -52.02
N VAL A 215 -22.86 -3.39 -50.99
CA VAL A 215 -23.74 -2.45 -50.28
C VAL A 215 -22.89 -1.50 -49.43
N LEU A 216 -22.98 -0.20 -49.73
CA LEU A 216 -22.18 0.83 -49.06
C LEU A 216 -22.76 1.21 -47.68
N GLY A 217 -21.90 1.70 -46.79
CA GLY A 217 -22.30 2.24 -45.48
C GLY A 217 -22.52 1.20 -44.37
N LEU A 218 -22.18 -0.07 -44.64
CA LEU A 218 -22.26 -1.15 -43.67
C LEU A 218 -21.03 -1.27 -42.75
N ASP A 219 -19.92 -0.64 -43.11
CA ASP A 219 -18.62 -0.78 -42.43
C ASP A 219 -18.70 -0.43 -40.95
N ARG A 220 -19.37 0.67 -40.60
CA ARG A 220 -19.46 1.15 -39.20
C ARG A 220 -20.16 0.16 -38.29
N ILE A 221 -21.28 -0.42 -38.74
CA ILE A 221 -22.03 -1.40 -37.97
C ILE A 221 -21.31 -2.75 -37.95
N GLY A 222 -20.63 -3.12 -39.04
CA GLY A 222 -19.74 -4.28 -39.03
C GLY A 222 -18.64 -4.15 -37.97
N GLU A 223 -17.99 -2.99 -37.88
CA GLU A 223 -17.02 -2.70 -36.82
C GLU A 223 -17.66 -2.80 -35.42
N ASP A 224 -18.82 -2.18 -35.21
CA ASP A 224 -19.53 -2.21 -33.91
C ASP A 224 -19.92 -3.64 -33.50
N LEU A 225 -20.40 -4.46 -34.43
CA LEU A 225 -20.76 -5.85 -34.19
C LEU A 225 -19.55 -6.72 -33.82
N VAL A 226 -18.40 -6.52 -34.47
CA VAL A 226 -17.16 -7.23 -34.10
C VAL A 226 -16.70 -6.83 -32.70
N LEU A 227 -16.74 -5.54 -32.38
CA LEU A 227 -16.37 -5.03 -31.05
C LEU A 227 -17.32 -5.53 -29.97
N LEU A 228 -18.61 -5.60 -30.28
CA LEU A 228 -19.64 -6.11 -29.38
C LEU A 228 -19.54 -7.62 -29.18
N LEU A 229 -19.20 -8.38 -30.23
CA LEU A 229 -18.96 -9.83 -30.13
C LEU A 229 -17.82 -10.12 -29.13
N LYS A 230 -16.72 -9.37 -29.23
CA LYS A 230 -15.62 -9.45 -28.26
C LYS A 230 -16.02 -8.99 -26.86
N MET A 231 -16.90 -7.99 -26.74
CA MET A 231 -17.44 -7.57 -25.45
C MET A 231 -18.33 -8.66 -24.84
N ALA A 232 -19.13 -9.34 -25.67
CA ALA A 232 -20.10 -10.33 -25.24
C ALA A 232 -19.41 -11.48 -24.48
N GLU A 233 -18.21 -11.91 -24.91
CA GLU A 233 -17.39 -12.89 -24.17
C GLU A 233 -17.23 -12.53 -22.67
N CYS A 234 -17.17 -11.24 -22.35
CA CYS A 234 -17.01 -10.73 -20.99
C CYS A 234 -18.31 -10.22 -20.36
N ASN A 235 -19.19 -9.61 -21.15
CA ASN A 235 -20.41 -8.93 -20.70
C ASN A 235 -21.52 -9.04 -21.76
N HIS A 236 -22.37 -10.05 -21.60
CA HIS A 236 -23.50 -10.32 -22.49
C HIS A 236 -24.68 -9.34 -22.34
N ASN A 237 -24.63 -8.40 -21.39
CA ASN A 237 -25.77 -7.54 -21.08
C ASN A 237 -25.94 -6.37 -22.07
N VAL A 238 -24.87 -5.97 -22.77
CA VAL A 238 -24.85 -4.71 -23.54
C VAL A 238 -25.44 -4.88 -24.94
N GLY A 239 -26.42 -4.04 -25.27
CA GLY A 239 -27.06 -3.82 -26.60
C GLY A 239 -26.11 -3.46 -27.74
N LEU A 240 -26.43 -3.76 -29.00
CA LEU A 240 -25.84 -3.04 -30.15
C LEU A 240 -26.22 -1.57 -30.11
N LEU A 241 -27.52 -1.27 -29.92
CA LEU A 241 -27.99 0.11 -29.79
C LEU A 241 -27.41 0.79 -28.56
N GLU A 242 -27.37 0.07 -27.43
CA GLU A 242 -26.78 0.57 -26.19
C GLU A 242 -25.28 0.88 -26.38
N PHE A 243 -24.52 -0.04 -26.98
CA PHE A 243 -23.10 0.14 -27.27
C PHE A 243 -22.83 1.36 -28.15
N GLN A 244 -23.69 1.62 -29.15
CA GLN A 244 -23.58 2.79 -30.02
C GLN A 244 -23.86 4.13 -29.29
N GLU A 245 -24.68 4.11 -28.24
CA GLU A 245 -25.01 5.29 -27.43
C GLU A 245 -24.03 5.51 -26.27
N MET A 246 -23.24 4.50 -25.91
CA MET A 246 -22.32 4.55 -24.78
C MET A 246 -21.17 5.54 -24.98
N SER A 247 -20.77 6.18 -23.88
CA SER A 247 -19.56 6.98 -23.84
C SER A 247 -18.31 6.10 -23.88
N TYR A 248 -17.15 6.70 -24.17
CA TYR A 248 -15.86 6.02 -24.08
C TYR A 248 -15.64 5.40 -22.68
N GLU A 249 -15.90 6.16 -21.61
CA GLU A 249 -15.70 5.69 -20.25
C GLU A 249 -16.62 4.52 -19.88
N ASP A 250 -17.88 4.59 -20.31
CA ASP A 250 -18.85 3.52 -20.04
C ASP A 250 -18.51 2.27 -20.84
N SER A 251 -18.02 2.42 -22.08
CA SER A 251 -17.55 1.30 -22.91
C SER A 251 -16.39 0.58 -22.25
N VAL A 252 -15.38 1.32 -21.76
CA VAL A 252 -14.25 0.75 -21.02
C VAL A 252 -14.73 0.02 -19.76
N LYS A 253 -15.64 0.61 -18.98
CA LYS A 253 -16.22 -0.05 -17.80
C LYS A 253 -16.97 -1.32 -18.16
N ALA A 254 -17.70 -1.33 -19.27
CA ALA A 254 -18.42 -2.52 -19.75
C ALA A 254 -17.48 -3.64 -20.16
N TYR A 255 -16.37 -3.34 -20.87
CA TYR A 255 -15.33 -4.31 -21.17
C TYR A 255 -14.70 -4.88 -19.89
N LEU A 256 -14.47 -4.03 -18.87
CA LEU A 256 -13.84 -4.42 -17.61
C LEU A 256 -14.83 -4.92 -16.53
N ALA A 257 -16.12 -5.08 -16.86
CA ALA A 257 -17.14 -5.47 -15.90
C ALA A 257 -16.89 -6.89 -15.33
N GLY A 258 -16.73 -7.00 -14.02
CA GLY A 258 -16.49 -8.28 -13.35
C GLY A 258 -15.12 -8.91 -13.62
N SER A 259 -14.12 -8.14 -14.06
CA SER A 259 -12.76 -8.66 -14.25
C SER A 259 -12.11 -9.00 -12.90
N SER A 260 -11.59 -10.22 -12.76
CA SER A 260 -10.65 -10.55 -11.68
C SER A 260 -9.24 -10.01 -12.02
N PRO A 261 -8.34 -9.85 -11.03
CA PRO A 261 -6.96 -9.42 -11.29
C PRO A 261 -6.23 -10.33 -12.31
N GLN A 262 -6.49 -11.64 -12.29
CA GLN A 262 -5.83 -12.60 -13.18
C GLN A 262 -6.39 -12.57 -14.61
N ASP A 263 -7.69 -12.29 -14.77
CA ASP A 263 -8.34 -12.20 -16.09
C ASP A 263 -8.14 -10.83 -16.76
N PHE A 264 -7.69 -9.84 -15.98
CA PHE A 264 -7.50 -8.48 -16.45
C PHE A 264 -6.55 -8.37 -17.67
N PRO A 265 -5.38 -9.05 -17.72
CA PRO A 265 -4.46 -8.94 -18.86
C PRO A 265 -5.02 -9.56 -20.15
N THR A 266 -5.67 -10.73 -20.04
CA THR A 266 -6.26 -11.42 -21.20
C THR A 266 -7.40 -10.61 -21.79
N ARG A 267 -8.22 -10.00 -20.94
CA ARG A 267 -9.32 -9.11 -21.34
C ARG A 267 -8.84 -7.82 -22.00
N ILE A 268 -7.77 -7.21 -21.49
CA ILE A 268 -7.15 -6.05 -22.16
C ILE A 268 -6.70 -6.44 -23.57
N LYS A 269 -6.00 -7.57 -23.68
CA LYS A 269 -5.42 -8.02 -24.95
C LYS A 269 -6.46 -8.39 -26.00
N ASN A 270 -7.46 -9.19 -25.61
CA ASN A 270 -8.38 -9.82 -26.55
C ASN A 270 -9.58 -8.93 -26.89
N ALA A 271 -10.04 -8.11 -25.94
CA ALA A 271 -11.24 -7.28 -26.11
C ALA A 271 -10.94 -5.78 -26.16
N LEU A 272 -10.20 -5.24 -25.18
CA LEU A 272 -10.03 -3.79 -25.03
C LEU A 272 -9.08 -3.16 -26.04
N LEU A 273 -7.92 -3.77 -26.32
CA LEU A 273 -6.96 -3.29 -27.32
C LEU A 273 -7.59 -3.17 -28.71
N PRO A 274 -8.33 -4.18 -29.23
CA PRO A 274 -9.08 -4.05 -30.47
C PRO A 274 -10.03 -2.85 -30.47
N TYR A 275 -10.74 -2.61 -29.37
CA TYR A 275 -11.60 -1.43 -29.23
C TYR A 275 -10.81 -0.11 -29.35
N LEU A 276 -9.66 0.00 -28.67
CA LEU A 276 -8.81 1.20 -28.75
C LEU A 276 -8.24 1.44 -30.16
N TYR A 277 -7.81 0.39 -30.87
CA TYR A 277 -7.35 0.50 -32.26
C TYR A 277 -8.46 0.93 -33.22
N VAL A 278 -9.68 0.44 -33.02
CA VAL A 278 -10.82 0.89 -33.83
C VAL A 278 -11.15 2.36 -33.55
N LEU A 279 -11.05 2.82 -32.29
CA LEU A 279 -11.24 4.24 -31.95
C LEU A 279 -10.18 5.13 -32.61
N GLU A 280 -8.92 4.69 -32.63
CA GLU A 280 -7.85 5.37 -33.36
C GLU A 280 -8.17 5.47 -34.86
N SER A 281 -8.46 4.34 -35.51
CA SER A 281 -8.85 4.33 -36.93
C SER A 281 -10.07 5.21 -37.22
N ARG A 282 -11.06 5.27 -36.32
CA ARG A 282 -12.23 6.15 -36.43
C ARG A 282 -11.83 7.62 -36.34
N ASN A 283 -10.95 7.96 -35.40
CA ASN A 283 -10.46 9.31 -35.21
C ASN A 283 -9.67 9.79 -36.44
N GLU A 284 -8.79 8.95 -36.99
CA GLU A 284 -8.03 9.23 -38.21
C GLU A 284 -8.96 9.51 -39.41
N ARG A 285 -10.01 8.70 -39.58
CA ARG A 285 -11.01 8.90 -40.65
C ARG A 285 -11.78 10.21 -40.51
N GLN A 286 -12.05 10.65 -39.28
CA GLN A 286 -12.85 11.85 -39.02
C GLN A 286 -12.03 13.14 -39.09
N THR A 287 -10.82 13.13 -38.53
CA THR A 287 -9.96 14.31 -38.42
C THR A 287 -8.96 14.43 -39.56
N GLY A 288 -8.64 13.33 -40.24
CA GLY A 288 -7.60 13.24 -41.27
C GLY A 288 -6.17 13.29 -40.72
N VAL A 289 -5.99 13.28 -39.40
CA VAL A 289 -4.68 13.28 -38.74
C VAL A 289 -4.35 11.85 -38.30
N THR A 290 -3.18 11.35 -38.70
CA THR A 290 -2.66 10.05 -38.26
C THR A 290 -2.00 10.21 -36.90
N ASP A 291 -2.58 9.60 -35.86
CA ASP A 291 -2.10 9.69 -34.47
C ASP A 291 -1.84 8.28 -33.94
N THR A 292 -0.65 7.77 -34.25
CA THR A 292 -0.23 6.38 -33.97
C THR A 292 -0.09 6.05 -32.48
N GLU A 293 -0.23 7.05 -31.59
CA GLU A 293 -0.05 6.90 -30.14
C GLU A 293 -1.36 7.12 -29.37
N LEU A 294 -2.49 7.27 -30.05
CA LEU A 294 -3.79 7.46 -29.39
C LEU A 294 -4.16 6.25 -28.53
N HIS A 295 -4.08 5.03 -29.07
CA HIS A 295 -4.43 3.81 -28.33
C HIS A 295 -3.56 3.64 -27.07
N GLU A 296 -2.27 3.96 -27.15
CA GLU A 296 -1.36 3.88 -25.99
C GLU A 296 -1.73 4.90 -24.91
N ARG A 297 -2.01 6.15 -25.27
CA ARG A 297 -2.43 7.18 -24.29
C ARG A 297 -3.74 6.82 -23.60
N LEU A 298 -4.70 6.28 -24.35
CA LEU A 298 -5.95 5.79 -23.80
C LEU A 298 -5.71 4.60 -22.86
N LEU A 299 -4.86 3.65 -23.26
CA LEU A 299 -4.48 2.51 -22.42
C LEU A 299 -3.81 2.96 -21.11
N ILE A 300 -2.88 3.92 -21.18
CA ILE A 300 -2.22 4.49 -19.99
C ILE A 300 -3.26 5.05 -19.01
N ASN A 301 -4.24 5.82 -19.49
CA ASN A 301 -5.29 6.38 -18.64
C ASN A 301 -6.12 5.29 -17.95
N ILE A 302 -6.41 4.19 -18.67
CA ILE A 302 -7.16 3.05 -18.12
C ILE A 302 -6.32 2.35 -17.04
N ILE A 303 -5.06 2.02 -17.32
CA ILE A 303 -4.17 1.33 -16.38
C ILE A 303 -3.99 2.14 -15.09
N LEU A 304 -3.77 3.45 -15.21
CA LEU A 304 -3.54 4.34 -14.07
C LEU A 304 -4.79 4.57 -13.19
N ALA A 305 -5.98 4.25 -13.70
CA ALA A 305 -7.26 4.38 -12.99
C ALA A 305 -7.68 3.09 -12.24
N VAL A 306 -7.05 1.95 -12.54
CA VAL A 306 -7.38 0.63 -11.97
C VAL A 306 -6.61 0.37 -10.67
N GLU A 307 -7.11 -0.55 -9.85
CA GLU A 307 -6.44 -1.00 -8.63
C GLU A 307 -5.09 -1.68 -8.90
N MET A 308 -4.15 -1.52 -7.97
CA MET A 308 -2.75 -1.99 -8.13
C MET A 308 -2.62 -3.49 -8.37
N ASP A 309 -3.48 -4.33 -7.79
CA ASP A 309 -3.37 -5.79 -7.91
C ASP A 309 -3.65 -6.27 -9.34
N SER A 310 -4.64 -5.70 -10.00
CA SER A 310 -4.93 -5.97 -11.42
C SER A 310 -3.81 -5.46 -12.33
N VAL A 311 -3.21 -4.31 -11.98
CA VAL A 311 -2.08 -3.75 -12.73
C VAL A 311 -0.81 -4.58 -12.55
N LEU A 312 -0.57 -5.15 -11.36
CA LEU A 312 0.51 -6.11 -11.14
C LEU A 312 0.38 -7.32 -12.07
N SER A 313 -0.82 -7.93 -12.15
CA SER A 313 -1.05 -9.05 -13.07
C SER A 313 -0.84 -8.66 -14.53
N LEU A 314 -1.15 -7.41 -14.92
CA LEU A 314 -0.85 -6.89 -16.26
C LEU A 314 0.65 -6.76 -16.53
N ILE A 315 1.42 -6.29 -15.54
CA ILE A 315 2.88 -6.15 -15.61
C ILE A 315 3.53 -7.54 -15.69
N GLU A 316 3.08 -8.51 -14.88
CA GLU A 316 3.56 -9.90 -14.91
C GLU A 316 3.28 -10.60 -16.26
N ALA A 317 2.14 -10.29 -16.88
CA ALA A 317 1.77 -10.76 -18.22
C ALA A 317 2.50 -10.01 -19.35
N SER A 318 3.24 -8.94 -19.04
CA SER A 318 3.99 -8.12 -20.00
C SER A 318 5.51 -8.22 -19.81
N ARG A 319 5.99 -9.25 -19.11
CA ARG A 319 7.43 -9.44 -18.85
C ARG A 319 8.26 -9.50 -20.15
N PRO A 320 9.45 -8.89 -20.16
CA PRO A 320 10.37 -8.95 -21.30
C PRO A 320 10.86 -10.35 -21.69
N ASP A 321 10.72 -11.35 -20.82
CA ASP A 321 11.10 -12.73 -21.11
C ASP A 321 10.08 -13.48 -21.98
N LEU A 322 8.83 -12.99 -22.02
CA LEU A 322 7.75 -13.64 -22.76
C LEU A 322 7.83 -13.36 -24.25
N SER A 323 7.21 -14.20 -25.07
CA SER A 323 7.14 -13.96 -26.51
C SER A 323 6.33 -12.69 -26.82
N ILE A 324 6.68 -11.98 -27.91
CA ILE A 324 6.01 -10.72 -28.30
C ILE A 324 4.50 -10.92 -28.51
N SER A 325 4.09 -12.10 -28.96
CA SER A 325 2.68 -12.45 -29.18
C SER A 325 1.92 -12.66 -27.87
N GLU A 326 2.59 -13.05 -26.78
CA GLU A 326 1.96 -13.28 -25.47
C GLU A 326 1.78 -11.96 -24.69
N ARG A 327 2.71 -11.01 -24.82
CA ARG A 327 2.71 -9.74 -24.09
C ARG A 327 1.51 -8.86 -24.41
N VAL A 328 0.98 -8.21 -23.36
CA VAL A 328 -0.05 -7.17 -23.51
C VAL A 328 0.60 -5.83 -23.87
N ILE A 329 1.61 -5.41 -23.10
CA ILE A 329 2.43 -4.23 -23.41
C ILE A 329 3.66 -4.70 -24.18
N LYS A 330 3.77 -4.31 -25.45
CA LYS A 330 4.87 -4.73 -26.34
C LYS A 330 6.12 -3.86 -26.23
N ASP A 331 5.96 -2.60 -25.84
CA ASP A 331 7.06 -1.65 -25.69
C ASP A 331 7.61 -1.69 -24.26
N ASP A 332 8.86 -2.14 -24.12
CA ASP A 332 9.55 -2.22 -22.84
C ASP A 332 9.74 -0.83 -22.20
N LYS A 333 9.90 0.24 -23.00
CA LYS A 333 9.97 1.61 -22.48
C LYS A 333 8.67 2.04 -21.81
N LEU A 334 7.55 1.71 -22.44
CA LEU A 334 6.23 1.98 -21.90
C LEU A 334 5.97 1.19 -20.61
N LEU A 335 6.39 -0.07 -20.56
CA LEU A 335 6.28 -0.91 -19.36
C LEU A 335 7.02 -0.29 -18.16
N VAL A 336 8.28 0.15 -18.35
CA VAL A 336 9.08 0.79 -17.30
C VAL A 336 8.48 2.14 -16.91
N ALA A 337 8.04 2.96 -17.88
CA ALA A 337 7.44 4.27 -17.62
C ALA A 337 6.15 4.17 -16.78
N ILE A 338 5.26 3.21 -17.10
CA ILE A 338 4.05 2.93 -16.34
C ILE A 338 4.41 2.46 -14.93
N SER A 339 5.35 1.50 -14.82
CA SER A 339 5.75 0.92 -13.55
C SER A 339 6.37 1.97 -12.61
N LEU A 340 7.32 2.77 -13.08
CA LEU A 340 7.90 3.88 -12.30
C LEU A 340 6.83 4.88 -11.86
N THR A 341 5.94 5.28 -12.76
CA THR A 341 4.86 6.22 -12.42
C THR A 341 3.95 5.66 -11.33
N LEU A 342 3.54 4.39 -11.44
CA LEU A 342 2.70 3.74 -10.43
C LEU A 342 3.40 3.65 -9.08
N LEU A 343 4.64 3.19 -9.06
CA LEU A 343 5.43 2.99 -7.84
C LEU A 343 5.65 4.31 -7.08
N TYR A 344 6.05 5.37 -7.78
CA TYR A 344 6.30 6.67 -7.15
C TYR A 344 5.02 7.46 -6.82
N THR A 345 3.89 7.22 -7.50
CA THR A 345 2.62 7.90 -7.18
C THR A 345 1.76 7.18 -6.15
N THR A 346 2.15 5.97 -5.73
CA THR A 346 1.40 5.20 -4.75
C THR A 346 1.56 5.77 -3.35
N THR A 347 0.44 5.93 -2.64
CA THR A 347 0.37 6.47 -1.28
C THR A 347 0.36 5.38 -0.20
N ARG A 348 0.14 4.12 -0.59
CA ARG A 348 0.14 2.95 0.29
C ARG A 348 1.57 2.59 0.72
N THR A 349 1.73 2.20 1.98
CA THR A 349 3.03 1.84 2.58
C THR A 349 3.16 0.36 2.93
N ASP A 350 2.09 -0.42 2.71
CA ASP A 350 1.95 -1.85 3.01
C ASP A 350 2.21 -2.76 1.80
N ILE A 351 2.83 -2.24 0.75
CA ILE A 351 2.89 -2.87 -0.58
C ILE A 351 4.33 -3.23 -1.01
N ILE A 352 5.24 -3.45 -0.07
CA ILE A 352 6.66 -3.73 -0.37
C ILE A 352 6.80 -4.97 -1.27
N ASP A 353 6.07 -6.05 -0.95
CA ASP A 353 6.08 -7.29 -1.76
C ASP A 353 5.59 -7.05 -3.19
N THR A 354 4.55 -6.22 -3.36
CA THR A 354 4.05 -5.82 -4.69
C THR A 354 5.09 -5.01 -5.45
N ILE A 355 5.79 -4.09 -4.78
CA ILE A 355 6.83 -3.25 -5.39
C ILE A 355 7.98 -4.13 -5.89
N GLN A 356 8.44 -5.10 -5.09
CA GLN A 356 9.48 -6.06 -5.48
C GLN A 356 9.05 -6.90 -6.69
N ARG A 357 7.82 -7.44 -6.70
CA ARG A 357 7.30 -8.21 -7.84
C ARG A 357 7.21 -7.39 -9.12
N VAL A 358 6.81 -6.11 -9.02
CA VAL A 358 6.85 -5.19 -10.17
C VAL A 358 8.28 -5.01 -10.66
N PHE A 359 9.25 -4.81 -9.76
CA PHE A 359 10.66 -4.65 -10.10
C PHE A 359 11.25 -5.90 -10.77
N GLU A 360 10.92 -7.10 -10.29
CA GLU A 360 11.32 -8.38 -10.90
C GLU A 360 10.83 -8.56 -12.35
N CYS A 361 9.78 -7.84 -12.75
CA CYS A 361 9.24 -7.85 -14.11
C CYS A 361 9.92 -6.85 -15.05
N MET A 362 10.88 -6.05 -14.57
CA MET A 362 11.53 -5.00 -15.36
C MET A 362 12.66 -5.56 -16.24
N PRO A 363 12.95 -4.93 -17.39
CA PRO A 363 14.07 -5.31 -18.24
C PRO A 363 15.42 -4.98 -17.59
N ALA A 364 16.41 -5.86 -17.78
CA ALA A 364 17.79 -5.63 -17.34
C ALA A 364 18.53 -4.70 -18.31
N TRP A 365 18.39 -3.39 -18.13
CA TRP A 365 19.12 -2.38 -18.89
C TRP A 365 20.38 -1.92 -18.17
N GLU A 366 21.47 -1.69 -18.90
CA GLU A 366 22.67 -1.10 -18.32
C GLU A 366 22.45 0.39 -18.03
N GLY A 367 22.64 0.78 -16.76
CA GLY A 367 22.58 2.17 -16.33
C GLY A 367 23.61 3.06 -17.01
N GLY A 368 23.18 4.24 -17.43
CA GLY A 368 24.04 5.29 -17.96
C GLY A 368 24.58 6.24 -16.88
N LEU A 369 24.53 7.55 -17.16
CA LEU A 369 24.77 8.54 -16.13
C LEU A 369 23.64 8.50 -15.09
N SER A 370 24.00 8.67 -13.82
CA SER A 370 23.05 8.78 -12.69
C SER A 370 21.94 9.78 -13.02
N CYS A 371 20.72 9.27 -13.14
CA CYS A 371 19.50 10.03 -13.36
C CYS A 371 18.58 9.84 -12.16
N ARG A 372 18.12 10.93 -11.55
CA ARG A 372 17.15 10.88 -10.44
C ARG A 372 15.76 11.13 -10.96
N VAL A 373 14.78 10.55 -10.28
CA VAL A 373 13.37 10.63 -10.68
C VAL A 373 12.88 12.08 -10.55
N ARG A 374 13.35 12.80 -9.52
CA ARG A 374 13.09 14.23 -9.30
C ARG A 374 13.58 15.13 -10.43
N ASP A 375 14.64 14.74 -11.15
CA ASP A 375 15.17 15.54 -12.26
C ASP A 375 14.29 15.48 -13.52
N VAL A 376 13.45 14.43 -13.62
CA VAL A 376 12.62 14.16 -14.79
C VAL A 376 11.21 14.69 -14.62
N THR A 377 10.60 14.49 -13.44
CA THR A 377 9.17 14.79 -13.23
C THR A 377 8.86 15.28 -11.81
N ASP A 378 7.95 16.25 -11.72
CA ASP A 378 7.36 16.70 -10.45
C ASP A 378 6.03 15.97 -10.18
N PHE A 379 6.08 14.92 -9.34
CA PHE A 379 4.91 14.11 -8.99
C PHE A 379 3.78 14.85 -8.26
N THR A 380 4.00 16.09 -7.82
CA THR A 380 3.05 16.89 -7.05
C THR A 380 2.10 17.72 -7.91
N ASN A 381 2.53 18.12 -9.11
CA ASN A 381 1.80 19.05 -9.97
C ASN A 381 1.32 18.42 -11.28
N GLU A 382 1.95 17.34 -11.73
CA GLU A 382 1.71 16.76 -13.05
C GLU A 382 0.69 15.62 -13.00
N GLY A 383 -0.12 15.49 -14.07
CA GLY A 383 -1.02 14.36 -14.23
C GLY A 383 -0.24 13.06 -14.46
N ARG A 384 -0.68 11.95 -13.84
CA ARG A 384 0.01 10.64 -13.95
C ARG A 384 0.30 10.21 -15.39
N ALA A 385 -0.62 10.49 -16.33
CA ALA A 385 -0.44 10.15 -17.74
C ALA A 385 0.67 10.97 -18.44
N GLU A 386 0.86 12.23 -18.04
CA GLU A 386 1.94 13.08 -18.56
C GLU A 386 3.31 12.61 -18.06
N VAL A 387 3.37 12.16 -16.80
CA VAL A 387 4.58 11.57 -16.18
C VAL A 387 5.02 10.33 -16.96
N VAL A 388 4.09 9.44 -17.33
CA VAL A 388 4.41 8.26 -18.18
C VAL A 388 5.01 8.68 -19.52
N GLN A 389 4.43 9.70 -20.17
CA GLN A 389 4.94 10.19 -21.46
C GLN A 389 6.35 10.76 -21.34
N ARG A 390 6.65 11.50 -20.26
CA ARG A 390 8.00 12.02 -19.99
C ARG A 390 9.01 10.89 -19.78
N PHE A 391 8.67 9.86 -19.00
CA PHE A 391 9.55 8.70 -18.84
C PHE A 391 9.76 7.94 -20.16
N LYS A 392 8.71 7.75 -20.97
CA LYS A 392 8.83 7.08 -22.28
C LYS A 392 9.76 7.83 -23.23
N ALA A 393 9.80 9.15 -23.16
CA ALA A 393 10.66 10.01 -23.98
C ALA A 393 12.16 9.89 -23.64
N LEU A 394 12.52 9.27 -22.52
CA LEU A 394 13.91 9.08 -22.11
C LEU A 394 14.64 8.00 -22.92
N ASP A 395 15.95 8.08 -22.89
CA ASP A 395 16.83 7.05 -23.45
C ASP A 395 16.86 5.81 -22.55
N VAL A 396 17.16 4.65 -23.15
CA VAL A 396 17.22 3.35 -22.44
C VAL A 396 18.25 3.38 -21.31
N SER A 397 19.37 4.10 -21.49
CA SER A 397 20.40 4.23 -20.47
C SER A 397 19.96 5.08 -19.27
N GLN A 398 19.13 6.10 -19.49
CA GLN A 398 18.56 6.92 -18.42
C GLN A 398 17.49 6.13 -17.66
N LEU A 399 16.64 5.40 -18.38
CA LEU A 399 15.68 4.49 -17.75
C LEU A 399 16.36 3.37 -16.96
N GLY A 400 17.46 2.81 -17.48
CA GLY A 400 18.31 1.86 -16.75
C GLY A 400 18.85 2.46 -15.44
N SER A 401 19.37 3.69 -15.48
CA SER A 401 19.81 4.38 -14.26
C SER A 401 18.67 4.64 -13.26
N LEU A 402 17.45 4.89 -13.73
CA LEU A 402 16.28 5.05 -12.86
C LEU A 402 15.85 3.71 -12.22
N LEU A 403 16.05 2.59 -12.91
CA LEU A 403 15.84 1.25 -12.37
C LEU A 403 16.90 0.90 -11.31
N ASP A 404 18.17 1.24 -11.56
CA ASP A 404 19.25 1.11 -10.57
C ASP A 404 18.93 1.93 -9.30
N HIS A 405 18.43 3.15 -9.48
CA HIS A 405 18.00 4.02 -8.37
C HIS A 405 16.76 3.47 -7.63
N LEU A 406 15.82 2.86 -8.37
CA LEU A 406 14.67 2.19 -7.78
C LEU A 406 15.10 1.01 -6.90
N ASP A 407 16.08 0.20 -7.32
CA ASP A 407 16.62 -0.90 -6.51
C ASP A 407 17.17 -0.39 -5.16
N ILE A 408 17.94 0.70 -5.21
CA ILE A 408 18.49 1.38 -4.02
C ILE A 408 17.37 1.88 -3.09
N HIS A 409 16.28 2.41 -3.65
CA HIS A 409 15.13 2.84 -2.87
C HIS A 409 14.34 1.68 -2.27
N ILE A 410 14.19 0.57 -2.99
CA ILE A 410 13.55 -0.65 -2.50
C ILE A 410 14.35 -1.20 -1.32
N GLU A 411 15.67 -1.35 -1.47
CA GLU A 411 16.56 -1.77 -0.38
C GLU A 411 16.43 -0.84 0.84
N SER A 412 16.40 0.48 0.60
CA SER A 412 16.23 1.47 1.66
C SER A 412 14.89 1.32 2.39
N MET A 413 13.82 1.06 1.64
CA MET A 413 12.47 0.87 2.18
C MET A 413 12.36 -0.44 3.00
N GLU A 414 12.99 -1.52 2.54
CA GLU A 414 13.05 -2.79 3.28
C GLU A 414 13.79 -2.65 4.61
N ILE A 415 14.92 -1.94 4.62
CA ILE A 415 15.67 -1.66 5.85
C ILE A 415 14.79 -0.86 6.82
N LEU A 416 14.13 0.19 6.35
CA LEU A 416 13.25 1.00 7.21
C LEU A 416 12.06 0.18 7.73
N ALA A 417 11.45 -0.67 6.90
CA ALA A 417 10.32 -1.53 7.26
C ALA A 417 10.70 -2.57 8.32
N ARG A 418 11.92 -3.14 8.24
CA ARG A 418 12.48 -4.04 9.26
C ARG A 418 12.50 -3.41 10.65
N TRP A 419 12.78 -2.11 10.71
CA TRP A 419 12.77 -1.31 11.94
C TRP A 419 11.43 -0.61 12.22
N SER A 420 10.34 -1.12 11.63
CA SER A 420 8.97 -0.63 11.81
C SER A 420 8.74 0.81 11.34
N ILE A 421 9.48 1.29 10.34
CA ILE A 421 9.28 2.59 9.70
C ILE A 421 8.81 2.36 8.27
N ASN A 422 7.52 2.57 8.02
CA ASN A 422 6.96 2.39 6.68
C ASN A 422 6.93 3.74 5.95
N VAL A 423 7.55 3.82 4.78
CA VAL A 423 7.72 5.02 3.96
C VAL A 423 7.35 4.71 2.51
N THR A 424 6.84 5.69 1.76
CA THR A 424 6.58 5.57 0.33
C THR A 424 7.82 5.94 -0.50
N LEU A 425 7.96 5.37 -1.70
CA LEU A 425 9.08 5.68 -2.61
C LEU A 425 9.15 7.19 -2.97
N SER A 426 8.01 7.83 -3.19
CA SER A 426 7.94 9.29 -3.38
C SER A 426 8.53 10.08 -2.23
N ARG A 427 8.31 9.61 -1.00
CA ARG A 427 8.79 10.32 0.19
C ARG A 427 10.29 10.13 0.38
N ILE A 428 10.85 8.98 0.00
CA ILE A 428 12.30 8.76 -0.03
C ILE A 428 12.92 9.70 -1.07
N GLU A 429 12.36 9.79 -2.28
CA GLU A 429 12.89 10.66 -3.32
C GLU A 429 12.77 12.15 -2.98
N LEU A 430 11.69 12.56 -2.30
CA LEU A 430 11.39 13.96 -1.97
C LEU A 430 11.86 14.40 -0.57
N CYS A 431 12.59 13.56 0.17
CA CYS A 431 12.95 13.89 1.54
C CYS A 431 13.95 15.06 1.63
N ASP A 432 13.75 15.87 2.68
CA ASP A 432 14.68 16.92 3.09
C ASP A 432 15.64 16.40 4.16
N TYR A 433 16.74 17.12 4.38
CA TYR A 433 17.70 16.84 5.45
C TYR A 433 17.03 16.65 6.83
N GLU A 434 16.05 17.49 7.18
CA GLU A 434 15.33 17.38 8.46
C GLU A 434 14.45 16.12 8.56
N GLN A 435 13.86 15.68 7.45
CA GLN A 435 13.06 14.46 7.41
C GLN A 435 13.94 13.23 7.58
N GLN A 436 15.09 13.18 6.89
CA GLN A 436 16.09 12.13 7.06
C GLN A 436 16.61 12.08 8.50
N LEU A 437 16.92 13.25 9.09
CA LEU A 437 17.34 13.35 10.49
C LEU A 437 16.27 12.80 11.44
N THR A 438 15.00 13.04 11.14
CA THR A 438 13.87 12.53 11.91
C THR A 438 13.76 11.01 11.78
N TRP A 439 13.94 10.44 10.58
CA TRP A 439 13.99 8.99 10.37
C TRP A 439 15.14 8.34 11.13
N ALA A 440 16.35 8.90 11.05
CA ALA A 440 17.52 8.42 11.79
C ALA A 440 17.28 8.40 13.31
N ARG A 441 16.66 9.46 13.87
CA ARG A 441 16.27 9.50 15.29
C ARG A 441 15.14 8.52 15.63
N MET A 442 14.21 8.27 14.70
CA MET A 442 13.14 7.31 14.92
C MET A 442 13.64 5.87 14.88
N LEU A 443 14.61 5.55 14.02
CA LEU A 443 15.27 4.24 13.98
C LEU A 443 15.87 3.90 15.34
N THR A 444 16.61 4.83 15.93
CA THR A 444 17.26 4.63 17.24
C THR A 444 16.31 4.66 18.42
N ARG A 445 15.14 5.32 18.31
CA ARG A 445 14.14 5.37 19.39
C ARG A 445 13.17 4.18 19.35
N ARG A 446 12.77 3.74 18.16
CA ARG A 446 11.85 2.59 17.99
C ARG A 446 12.53 1.26 18.24
N SER A 447 13.83 1.17 17.95
CA SER A 447 14.68 0.04 18.32
C SER A 447 14.72 -0.20 19.85
N VAL A 448 14.45 0.83 20.64
CA VAL A 448 14.37 0.77 22.12
C VAL A 448 12.93 0.49 22.59
N GLY A 449 11.92 0.64 21.73
CA GLY A 449 10.51 0.50 22.07
C GLY A 449 9.99 1.58 23.04
N THR A 450 8.65 1.72 23.14
CA THR A 450 7.99 2.52 24.18
C THR A 450 8.08 1.87 25.57
N LEU A 451 8.62 0.64 25.66
CA LEU A 451 8.73 -0.18 26.87
C LEU A 451 10.00 -1.07 26.94
N GLY A 452 11.02 -0.89 26.09
CA GLY A 452 12.30 -1.60 26.26
C GLY A 452 12.37 -3.05 25.75
N GLU A 453 11.33 -3.57 25.09
CA GLU A 453 11.19 -5.02 24.81
C GLU A 453 11.61 -5.48 23.39
N ASN A 454 12.01 -4.60 22.46
CA ASN A 454 12.23 -5.03 21.06
C ASN A 454 13.66 -5.45 20.71
N ILE A 455 14.67 -4.95 21.41
CA ILE A 455 16.07 -5.34 21.18
C ILE A 455 16.66 -5.73 22.51
N GLU A 456 17.03 -6.99 22.68
CA GLU A 456 17.69 -7.49 23.89
C GLU A 456 19.19 -7.75 23.65
N SER A 457 19.57 -8.01 22.39
CA SER A 457 20.90 -8.52 22.05
C SER A 457 21.86 -7.44 21.54
N GLY A 458 23.15 -7.57 21.86
CA GLY A 458 24.19 -6.69 21.32
C GLY A 458 24.32 -6.77 19.79
N SER A 459 24.12 -7.96 19.22
CA SER A 459 24.18 -8.20 17.76
C SER A 459 23.09 -7.46 16.97
N GLU A 460 21.90 -7.28 17.54
CA GLU A 460 20.80 -6.53 16.90
C GLU A 460 21.12 -5.03 16.81
N TRP A 461 21.87 -4.49 17.78
CA TRP A 461 22.36 -3.10 17.73
C TRP A 461 23.45 -2.91 16.68
N GLU A 462 24.35 -3.88 16.52
CA GLU A 462 25.34 -3.86 15.44
C GLU A 462 24.66 -3.92 14.07
N ALA A 463 23.66 -4.79 13.91
CA ALA A 463 22.85 -4.86 12.68
C ALA A 463 22.14 -3.52 12.39
N LEU A 464 21.60 -2.85 13.41
CA LEU A 464 21.00 -1.52 13.26
C LEU A 464 22.03 -0.48 12.81
N LEU A 465 23.24 -0.50 13.37
CA LEU A 465 24.31 0.42 12.99
C LEU A 465 24.72 0.20 11.53
N ASP A 466 24.90 -1.06 11.13
CA ASP A 466 25.24 -1.42 9.76
C ASP A 466 24.15 -0.98 8.78
N ASP A 467 22.89 -1.20 9.12
CA ASP A 467 21.73 -0.74 8.35
C ASP A 467 21.68 0.79 8.23
N MET A 468 21.86 1.52 9.33
CA MET A 468 21.87 2.98 9.33
C MET A 468 23.01 3.53 8.49
N VAL A 469 24.20 2.91 8.53
CA VAL A 469 25.34 3.31 7.71
C VAL A 469 25.09 3.00 6.24
N LYS A 470 24.52 1.83 5.90
CA LYS A 470 24.11 1.50 4.53
C LYS A 470 23.15 2.55 3.96
N LEU A 471 22.19 3.04 4.75
CA LEU A 471 21.25 4.08 4.33
C LEU A 471 21.89 5.46 4.10
N SER A 472 23.10 5.71 4.63
CA SER A 472 23.76 7.02 4.66
C SER A 472 24.69 7.34 3.47
N ASN A 473 24.81 6.44 2.49
CA ASN A 473 25.73 6.67 1.37
C ASN A 473 25.26 7.86 0.50
N SER A 474 26.14 8.85 0.35
CA SER A 474 25.80 10.17 -0.23
C SER A 474 25.55 10.18 -1.73
N ASP A 475 26.11 9.22 -2.46
CA ASP A 475 26.12 9.25 -3.93
C ASP A 475 24.88 8.59 -4.54
N ASP A 476 24.16 7.78 -3.75
CA ASP A 476 23.15 6.82 -4.23
C ASP A 476 21.70 7.30 -4.07
N GLY A 477 21.46 8.44 -3.40
CA GLY A 477 20.10 8.93 -3.12
C GLY A 477 19.27 8.03 -2.18
N ARG A 478 19.93 7.21 -1.36
CA ARG A 478 19.32 6.40 -0.30
C ARG A 478 18.54 7.25 0.71
N ALA A 479 17.71 6.59 1.53
CA ALA A 479 16.82 7.28 2.47
C ALA A 479 17.52 8.20 3.51
N LEU A 480 18.81 7.97 3.82
CA LEU A 480 19.63 8.87 4.65
C LEU A 480 20.81 9.48 3.88
N GLY A 481 20.78 9.50 2.55
CA GLY A 481 21.91 9.91 1.71
C GLY A 481 22.31 11.38 1.83
N LEU A 482 21.52 12.25 2.47
CA LEU A 482 21.93 13.63 2.76
C LEU A 482 22.67 13.75 4.10
N LEU A 483 22.65 12.70 4.93
CA LEU A 483 23.33 12.66 6.21
C LEU A 483 24.73 12.08 6.02
N GLU A 484 25.74 12.82 6.46
CA GLU A 484 27.08 12.28 6.56
C GLU A 484 27.11 11.09 7.53
N ARG A 485 27.95 10.10 7.21
CA ARG A 485 28.15 8.90 8.03
C ARG A 485 28.39 9.24 9.51
N ASP A 486 29.22 10.25 9.78
CA ASP A 486 29.56 10.66 11.15
C ASP A 486 28.33 11.16 11.93
N ILE A 487 27.40 11.84 11.25
CA ILE A 487 26.15 12.34 11.84
C ILE A 487 25.23 11.16 12.17
N VAL A 488 25.09 10.20 11.26
CA VAL A 488 24.27 9.00 11.47
C VAL A 488 24.81 8.18 12.65
N VAL A 489 26.12 8.00 12.71
CA VAL A 489 26.80 7.30 13.79
C VAL A 489 26.66 8.07 15.13
N ARG A 490 26.74 9.41 15.14
CA ARG A 490 26.46 10.26 16.32
C ARG A 490 25.03 10.04 16.84
N ILE A 491 24.04 10.00 15.95
CA ILE A 491 22.63 9.78 16.30
C ILE A 491 22.42 8.37 16.86
N PHE A 492 23.04 7.37 16.24
CA PHE A 492 23.03 6.00 16.73
C PHE A 492 23.60 5.92 18.15
N PHE A 493 24.79 6.48 18.38
CA PHE A 493 25.45 6.42 19.68
C PHE A 493 24.65 7.17 20.77
N SER A 494 24.10 8.34 20.45
CA SER A 494 23.19 9.07 21.35
C SER A 494 21.93 8.26 21.68
N GLY A 495 21.34 7.58 20.69
CA GLY A 495 20.18 6.69 20.91
C GLY A 495 20.52 5.48 21.78
N LEU A 496 21.69 4.87 21.57
CA LEU A 496 22.18 3.75 22.38
C LEU A 496 22.38 4.16 23.85
N LEU A 497 22.96 5.33 24.11
CA LEU A 497 23.13 5.84 25.48
C LEU A 497 21.79 6.16 26.14
N ASN A 498 20.85 6.75 25.41
CA ASN A 498 19.50 7.02 25.90
C ASN A 498 18.72 5.74 26.25
N SER A 499 19.07 4.60 25.65
CA SER A 499 18.52 3.28 25.99
C SER A 499 19.09 2.66 27.28
N ALA A 500 20.00 3.36 27.97
CA ALA A 500 20.69 2.90 29.18
C ALA A 500 21.55 1.63 29.03
N LYS A 501 21.93 1.25 27.81
CA LYS A 501 22.78 0.09 27.52
C LYS A 501 24.28 0.45 27.52
N PHE A 502 24.79 0.93 28.65
CA PHE A 502 26.14 1.47 28.77
C PHE A 502 27.25 0.42 28.60
N GLU A 503 27.00 -0.82 29.03
CA GLU A 503 27.95 -1.91 28.90
C GLU A 503 28.21 -2.24 27.42
N LEU A 504 27.14 -2.34 26.63
CA LEU A 504 27.20 -2.55 25.19
C LEU A 504 27.87 -1.36 24.49
N ALA A 505 27.54 -0.13 24.87
CA ALA A 505 28.19 1.06 24.31
C ALA A 505 29.72 1.03 24.53
N ARG A 506 30.19 0.56 25.70
CA ARG A 506 31.61 0.40 25.98
C ARG A 506 32.24 -0.74 25.19
N GLU A 507 31.53 -1.85 25.02
CA GLU A 507 31.98 -2.97 24.20
C GLU A 507 32.16 -2.53 22.74
N LEU A 508 31.15 -1.90 22.14
CA LEU A 508 31.22 -1.40 20.77
C LEU A 508 32.30 -0.33 20.55
N LEU A 509 32.56 0.54 21.54
CA LEU A 509 33.67 1.49 21.47
C LEU A 509 35.06 0.84 21.61
N SER A 510 35.13 -0.35 22.21
CA SER A 510 36.39 -1.08 22.45
C SER A 510 36.68 -2.10 21.35
N SER A 511 35.66 -2.60 20.68
CA SER A 511 35.75 -3.56 19.58
C SER A 511 36.33 -2.89 18.33
N PRO A 512 37.46 -3.40 17.79
CA PRO A 512 38.11 -2.80 16.62
C PRO A 512 37.27 -2.97 15.34
N ASP A 513 36.39 -3.98 15.30
CA ASP A 513 35.53 -4.27 14.15
C ASP A 513 34.27 -3.40 14.13
N SER A 514 33.95 -2.70 15.21
CA SER A 514 32.77 -1.84 15.28
C SER A 514 33.02 -0.50 14.60
N LEU A 515 32.03 -0.02 13.86
CA LEU A 515 32.04 1.33 13.26
C LEU A 515 32.03 2.44 14.32
N LEU A 516 31.78 2.12 15.60
CA LEU A 516 31.89 3.08 16.69
C LEU A 516 33.34 3.34 17.13
N SER A 517 34.27 2.45 16.78
CA SER A 517 35.69 2.64 17.12
C SER A 517 36.34 3.79 16.36
N SER A 518 35.76 4.20 15.22
CA SER A 518 36.28 5.28 14.37
C SER A 518 35.83 6.69 14.79
N LEU A 519 34.91 6.84 15.76
CA LEU A 519 34.52 8.18 16.22
C LEU A 519 35.68 8.89 16.93
N ASP A 520 35.74 10.20 16.76
CA ASP A 520 36.63 11.03 17.57
C ASP A 520 36.29 10.92 19.06
N ARG A 521 37.32 10.76 19.88
CA ARG A 521 37.20 10.66 21.34
C ARG A 521 36.60 11.92 21.95
N ASN A 522 36.79 13.08 21.33
CA ASN A 522 36.18 14.33 21.79
C ASN A 522 34.67 14.34 21.56
N LEU A 523 34.22 13.89 20.38
CA LEU A 523 32.80 13.77 20.04
C LEU A 523 32.09 12.76 20.94
N VAL A 524 32.73 11.62 21.25
CA VAL A 524 32.21 10.65 22.22
C VAL A 524 32.02 11.30 23.60
N ASN A 525 33.00 12.08 24.07
CA ASN A 525 32.89 12.77 25.35
C ASN A 525 31.77 13.82 25.35
N GLU A 526 31.59 14.57 24.26
CA GLU A 526 30.50 15.53 24.09
C GLU A 526 29.14 14.84 24.23
N ILE A 527 28.89 13.77 23.46
CA ILE A 527 27.61 13.05 23.49
C ILE A 527 27.34 12.44 24.87
N VAL A 528 28.38 11.91 25.53
CA VAL A 528 28.29 11.38 26.90
C VAL A 528 27.91 12.48 27.90
N LEU A 529 28.49 13.68 27.77
CA LEU A 529 28.18 14.82 28.63
C LEU A 529 26.77 15.37 28.40
N GLU A 530 26.34 15.45 27.14
CA GLU A 530 24.97 15.84 26.74
C GLU A 530 23.95 14.85 27.32
N THR A 531 24.15 13.54 27.09
CA THR A 531 23.22 12.50 27.57
C THR A 531 23.19 12.43 29.10
N SER A 532 24.34 12.60 29.76
CA SER A 532 24.40 12.70 31.22
C SER A 532 23.61 13.90 31.75
N GLN A 533 23.63 15.04 31.04
CA GLN A 533 22.82 16.22 31.37
C GLN A 533 21.33 15.95 31.22
N GLU A 534 20.90 15.30 30.14
CA GLU A 534 19.49 14.98 29.91
C GLU A 534 18.94 14.08 31.02
N PHE A 535 19.68 13.06 31.44
CA PHE A 535 19.29 12.24 32.58
C PHE A 535 19.29 13.03 33.89
N PHE A 536 20.26 13.92 34.10
CA PHE A 536 20.30 14.75 35.30
C PHE A 536 19.11 15.70 35.40
N ASP A 537 18.73 16.33 34.29
CA ASP A 537 17.63 17.29 34.22
C ASP A 537 16.26 16.63 34.40
N ASN A 538 16.13 15.37 33.97
CA ASN A 538 14.94 14.55 34.16
C ASN A 538 14.87 13.88 35.55
N ALA A 539 15.91 14.01 36.39
CA ALA A 539 15.93 13.40 37.70
C ALA A 539 15.00 14.11 38.70
N THR A 540 14.03 13.36 39.25
CA THR A 540 13.11 13.87 40.28
C THR A 540 13.69 13.82 41.69
N ASP A 541 14.66 12.95 41.93
CA ASP A 541 15.32 12.75 43.22
C ASP A 541 16.86 12.83 43.06
N GLY A 542 17.52 13.35 44.08
CA GLY A 542 18.97 13.49 44.15
C GLY A 542 19.72 12.19 44.50
N ASN A 543 19.03 11.06 44.67
CA ASN A 543 19.68 9.81 45.05
C ASN A 543 20.53 9.21 43.91
N ILE A 544 21.85 9.17 44.10
CA ILE A 544 22.80 8.66 43.10
C ILE A 544 22.62 7.19 42.70
N ASN A 545 21.96 6.40 43.53
CA ASN A 545 21.77 4.96 43.27
C ASN A 545 20.40 4.66 42.66
N TYR A 546 19.58 5.67 42.36
CA TYR A 546 18.22 5.47 41.89
C TYR A 546 17.86 6.34 40.68
N GLY A 547 16.94 5.84 39.86
CA GLY A 547 16.32 6.58 38.76
C GLY A 547 17.32 7.16 37.75
N TYR A 548 16.97 8.33 37.21
CA TYR A 548 17.80 9.03 36.22
C TYR A 548 19.12 9.57 36.79
N MET A 549 19.22 9.81 38.10
CA MET A 549 20.48 10.24 38.72
C MET A 549 21.53 9.13 38.66
N ARG A 550 21.12 7.86 38.85
CA ARG A 550 21.99 6.69 38.63
C ARG A 550 22.46 6.61 37.17
N LEU A 551 21.52 6.72 36.22
CA LEU A 551 21.83 6.66 34.79
C LEU A 551 22.78 7.80 34.37
N SER A 552 22.55 9.02 34.86
CA SER A 552 23.42 10.18 34.61
C SER A 552 24.87 9.93 35.05
N LYS A 553 25.08 9.23 36.18
CA LYS A 553 26.41 8.83 36.65
C LYS A 553 27.01 7.70 35.81
N GLU A 554 26.23 6.65 35.55
CA GLU A 554 26.69 5.45 34.82
C GLU A 554 27.09 5.78 33.38
N VAL A 555 26.38 6.68 32.69
CA VAL A 555 26.75 7.20 31.35
C VAL A 555 28.19 7.72 31.32
N LEU A 556 28.61 8.44 32.37
CA LEU A 556 29.94 9.04 32.44
C LEU A 556 31.06 8.00 32.60
N GLU A 557 30.73 6.73 32.86
CA GLU A 557 31.70 5.62 32.87
C GLU A 557 32.04 5.15 31.46
N VAL A 558 31.21 5.44 30.46
CA VAL A 558 31.45 5.16 29.03
C VAL A 558 32.48 6.13 28.43
N GLY A 559 32.46 7.39 28.87
CA GLY A 559 33.37 8.44 28.40
C GLY A 559 34.85 8.21 28.80
N ALA A 560 35.75 9.02 28.24
CA ALA A 560 37.17 8.94 28.59
C ALA A 560 37.40 9.35 30.05
N GLN A 561 37.84 8.41 30.88
CA GLN A 561 38.03 8.61 32.33
C GLN A 561 39.04 9.72 32.68
N ASN A 562 39.94 10.06 31.75
CA ASN A 562 40.97 11.09 31.95
C ASN A 562 40.50 12.49 31.52
N ALA A 563 39.30 12.63 30.95
CA ALA A 563 38.78 13.92 30.52
C ALA A 563 38.38 14.77 31.75
N ARG A 564 38.86 16.02 31.80
CA ARG A 564 38.57 16.94 32.92
C ARG A 564 37.08 17.22 33.03
N ASP A 565 36.40 17.40 31.92
CA ASP A 565 34.98 17.76 31.89
C ASP A 565 34.09 16.62 32.38
N VAL A 566 34.43 15.37 32.03
CA VAL A 566 33.74 14.16 32.53
C VAL A 566 33.91 14.03 34.04
N ASN A 567 35.13 14.25 34.55
CA ASN A 567 35.39 14.19 36.00
C ASN A 567 34.69 15.32 36.76
N SER A 568 34.71 16.54 36.21
CA SER A 568 33.97 17.69 36.76
C SER A 568 32.48 17.38 36.85
N ARG A 569 31.88 16.81 35.79
CA ARG A 569 30.47 16.40 35.82
C ARG A 569 30.19 15.31 36.86
N LYS A 570 31.06 14.31 37.00
CA LYS A 570 30.92 13.27 38.05
C LYS A 570 30.91 13.87 39.44
N GLU A 571 31.83 14.80 39.72
CA GLU A 571 31.89 15.50 41.00
C GLU A 571 30.64 16.35 41.25
N PHE A 572 30.12 17.01 40.20
CA PHE A 572 28.87 17.78 40.28
C PHE A 572 27.67 16.91 40.64
N ILE A 573 27.53 15.74 40.02
CA ILE A 573 26.47 14.77 40.33
C ILE A 573 26.59 14.28 41.78
N LEU A 574 27.81 13.92 42.21
CA LEU A 574 28.09 13.49 43.57
C LEU A 574 27.79 14.58 44.60
N ALA A 575 28.17 15.83 44.31
CA ALA A 575 27.91 16.98 45.17
C ALA A 575 26.41 17.28 45.26
N THR A 576 25.70 17.26 44.14
CA THR A 576 24.24 17.43 44.10
C THR A 576 23.55 16.33 44.92
N SER A 577 23.96 15.08 44.77
CA SER A 577 23.39 13.97 45.56
C SER A 577 23.61 14.14 47.06
N ARG A 578 24.82 14.58 47.46
CA ARG A 578 25.11 14.91 48.85
C ARG A 578 24.22 16.05 49.33
N LEU A 579 24.03 17.10 48.52
CA LEU A 579 23.18 18.24 48.86
C LEU A 579 21.73 17.82 49.08
N CYS A 580 21.15 17.05 48.17
CA CYS A 580 19.78 16.54 48.29
C CYS A 580 19.61 15.62 49.50
N SER A 581 20.64 14.89 49.94
CA SER A 581 20.55 14.03 51.13
C SER A 581 20.33 14.81 52.43
N PHE A 582 20.60 16.12 52.45
CA PHE A 582 20.28 17.02 53.56
C PHE A 582 18.82 17.50 53.58
N ASN A 583 17.98 17.06 52.63
CA ASN A 583 16.55 17.38 52.54
C ASN A 583 16.25 18.89 52.63
N LEU A 584 17.05 19.68 51.91
CA LEU A 584 16.86 21.13 51.84
C LEU A 584 15.56 21.45 51.11
N VAL A 585 14.82 22.45 51.60
CA VAL A 585 13.55 22.90 51.03
C VAL A 585 13.68 24.30 50.47
N ASN A 586 13.24 24.50 49.23
CA ASN A 586 13.17 25.83 48.62
C ASN A 586 12.18 26.73 49.39
N VAL A 587 12.13 28.02 49.05
CA VAL A 587 11.22 29.04 49.61
C VAL A 587 9.75 28.61 49.55
N GLN A 588 9.39 27.75 48.57
CA GLN A 588 8.04 27.20 48.38
C GLN A 588 7.75 25.94 49.22
N GLY A 589 8.70 25.46 50.03
CA GLY A 589 8.55 24.26 50.86
C GLY A 589 8.72 22.92 50.12
N VAL A 590 9.11 22.95 48.84
CA VAL A 590 9.43 21.77 48.03
C VAL A 590 10.92 21.42 48.17
N TYR A 591 11.26 20.13 48.16
CA TYR A 591 12.66 19.70 48.19
C TYR A 591 13.42 20.15 46.95
N ILE A 592 14.67 20.54 47.15
CA ILE A 592 15.52 21.01 46.06
C ILE A 592 15.79 19.85 45.08
N THR A 593 15.44 20.08 43.82
CA THR A 593 15.66 19.13 42.73
C THR A 593 17.03 19.32 42.07
N PRO A 594 17.60 18.28 41.43
CA PRO A 594 18.84 18.40 40.68
C PRO A 594 18.81 19.51 39.63
N LEU A 595 17.67 19.66 38.93
CA LEU A 595 17.47 20.69 37.92
C LEU A 595 17.61 22.11 38.50
N GLU A 596 17.04 22.38 39.67
CA GLU A 596 17.19 23.67 40.35
C GLU A 596 18.66 23.96 40.70
N VAL A 597 19.41 22.95 41.18
CA VAL A 597 20.85 23.09 41.51
C VAL A 597 21.69 23.45 40.29
N ARG A 598 21.32 22.94 39.11
CA ARG A 598 22.01 23.28 37.85
C ARG A 598 21.66 24.67 37.36
N LEU A 599 20.39 25.06 37.41
CA LEU A 599 19.90 26.35 36.89
C LEU A 599 20.34 27.53 37.76
N GLU A 600 20.60 27.30 39.05
CA GLU A 600 21.06 28.35 39.97
C GLU A 600 22.44 28.89 39.56
N GLY A 601 22.51 30.22 39.43
CA GLY A 601 23.73 30.92 39.00
C GLY A 601 24.80 30.94 40.08
N ASP A 602 24.43 31.30 41.33
CA ASP A 602 25.34 31.26 42.47
C ASP A 602 25.09 30.01 43.33
N LYS A 603 25.94 29.01 43.14
CA LYS A 603 25.84 27.72 43.83
C LYS A 603 26.13 27.81 45.33
N LEU A 604 26.69 28.93 45.81
CA LEU A 604 26.99 29.15 47.23
C LEU A 604 25.72 29.37 48.07
N VAL A 605 24.60 29.74 47.43
CA VAL A 605 23.29 29.88 48.10
C VAL A 605 22.88 28.57 48.79
N PHE A 606 23.14 27.43 48.15
CA PHE A 606 22.85 26.13 48.73
C PHE A 606 23.73 25.80 49.94
N ILE A 607 24.97 26.30 49.98
CA ILE A 607 25.85 26.17 51.15
C ILE A 607 25.33 27.01 52.31
N ASP A 608 24.88 28.24 52.05
CA ASP A 608 24.27 29.10 53.06
C ASP A 608 22.97 28.49 53.63
N GLN A 609 22.16 27.89 52.76
CA GLN A 609 20.94 27.19 53.12
C GLN A 609 21.23 25.91 53.93
N LEU A 610 22.26 25.15 53.55
CA LEU A 610 22.72 23.98 54.29
C LEU A 610 23.17 24.35 55.71
N LEU A 611 24.00 25.38 55.82
CA LEU A 611 24.54 25.87 57.09
C LEU A 611 23.47 26.48 58.01
N SER A 612 22.39 27.03 57.46
CA SER A 612 21.27 27.56 58.25
C SER A 612 20.25 26.49 58.66
N THR A 613 20.17 25.39 57.93
CA THR A 613 19.23 24.29 58.22
C THR A 613 19.83 23.28 59.20
N HIS A 614 21.09 22.90 59.00
CA HIS A 614 21.76 21.86 59.78
C HIS A 614 22.78 22.46 60.75
N ARG A 615 22.48 22.38 62.05
CA ARG A 615 23.34 22.93 63.11
C ARG A 615 24.73 22.31 63.12
N ASP A 616 24.88 21.02 62.84
CA ASP A 616 26.18 20.35 62.96
C ASP A 616 27.08 20.53 61.73
N ALA A 617 26.58 21.12 60.64
CA ALA A 617 27.29 21.21 59.38
C ALA A 617 28.62 21.99 59.49
N TYR A 618 28.64 23.07 60.28
CA TYR A 618 29.83 23.91 60.43
C TYR A 618 31.01 23.19 61.10
N GLN A 619 30.76 22.11 61.85
CA GLN A 619 31.81 21.32 62.51
C GLN A 619 32.66 20.51 61.51
N HIS A 620 32.24 20.45 60.24
CA HIS A 620 32.93 19.70 59.20
C HIS A 620 33.31 20.60 58.01
N PRO A 621 34.22 21.58 58.20
CA PRO A 621 34.63 22.54 57.17
C PRO A 621 35.16 21.85 55.90
N ALA A 622 35.95 20.78 56.05
CA ALA A 622 36.47 20.01 54.92
C ALA A 622 35.37 19.36 54.06
N ARG A 623 34.25 18.92 54.66
CA ARG A 623 33.14 18.33 53.91
C ARG A 623 32.35 19.39 53.14
N ILE A 624 32.15 20.56 53.73
CA ILE A 624 31.50 21.70 53.08
C ILE A 624 32.36 22.23 51.94
N MET A 625 33.68 22.30 52.16
CA MET A 625 34.63 22.69 51.12
C MET A 625 34.57 21.74 49.93
N ALA A 626 34.63 20.42 50.17
CA ALA A 626 34.51 19.42 49.12
C ALA A 626 33.13 19.44 48.41
N LEU A 627 32.06 19.80 49.12
CA LEU A 627 30.73 19.99 48.53
C LEU A 627 30.72 21.20 47.60
N ALA A 628 31.28 22.33 48.03
CA ALA A 628 31.35 23.56 47.25
C ALA A 628 32.25 23.42 46.01
N GLU A 629 33.39 22.73 46.13
CA GLU A 629 34.29 22.40 45.01
C GLU A 629 33.64 21.45 44.00
N GLY A 630 32.78 20.53 44.47
CA GLY A 630 32.04 19.65 43.58
C GLY A 630 30.88 20.35 42.87
N LEU A 631 30.21 21.31 43.52
CA LEU A 631 29.12 22.07 42.91
C LEU A 631 29.63 23.04 41.83
N ASP A 632 30.76 23.70 42.07
CA ASP A 632 31.37 24.63 41.12
C ASP A 632 32.84 24.27 40.92
N SER A 633 33.17 23.74 39.74
CA SER A 633 34.55 23.38 39.42
C SER A 633 35.49 24.59 39.41
N SER A 634 34.98 25.81 39.22
CA SER A 634 35.80 27.03 39.29
C SER A 634 36.32 27.32 40.69
N LEU A 635 35.71 26.75 41.74
CA LEU A 635 36.19 26.91 43.11
C LEU A 635 37.54 26.20 43.32
N LYS A 636 37.88 25.17 42.56
CA LYS A 636 39.17 24.48 42.69
C LYS A 636 40.34 25.40 42.34
N ASP A 637 40.17 26.21 41.30
CA ASP A 637 41.20 27.13 40.82
C ASP A 637 41.12 28.50 41.50
N ASN A 638 39.93 28.91 41.98
CA ASN A 638 39.70 30.22 42.58
C ASN A 638 39.75 30.18 44.11
N THR A 639 40.97 30.37 44.62
CA THR A 639 41.26 30.43 46.06
C THR A 639 40.49 31.51 46.83
N LYS A 640 40.11 32.64 46.19
CA LYS A 640 39.29 33.67 46.84
C LYS A 640 37.89 33.16 47.18
N ARG A 641 37.27 32.43 46.25
CA ARG A 641 35.95 31.79 46.49
C ARG A 641 36.04 30.70 47.55
N GLN A 642 37.15 29.96 47.62
CA GLN A 642 37.38 28.98 48.69
C GLN A 642 37.40 29.65 50.08
N VAL A 643 38.08 30.79 50.21
CA VAL A 643 38.07 31.58 51.44
C VAL A 643 36.67 32.10 51.78
N GLU A 644 35.87 32.44 50.77
CA GLU A 644 34.48 32.86 50.95
C GLU A 644 33.59 31.74 51.52
N VAL A 645 33.80 30.50 51.07
CA VAL A 645 33.11 29.31 51.62
C VAL A 645 33.50 29.09 53.08
N LEU A 646 34.79 29.13 53.38
CA LEU A 646 35.28 29.01 54.76
C LEU A 646 34.78 30.18 55.64
N GLY A 647 34.65 31.37 55.06
CA GLY A 647 34.00 32.52 55.69
C GLY A 647 32.53 32.27 56.05
N ARG A 648 31.76 31.62 55.18
CA ARG A 648 30.37 31.20 55.47
C ARG A 648 30.30 30.16 56.59
N VAL A 649 31.25 29.22 56.66
CA VAL A 649 31.34 28.24 57.75
C VAL A 649 31.59 28.95 59.09
N ILE A 650 32.51 29.93 59.12
CA ILE A 650 32.78 30.76 60.30
C ILE A 650 31.53 31.55 60.70
N ASP A 651 30.85 32.18 59.74
CA ASP A 651 29.60 32.90 59.98
C ASP A 651 28.51 31.98 60.57
N ALA A 652 28.43 30.72 60.12
CA ALA A 652 27.52 29.74 60.68
C ALA A 652 27.89 29.33 62.11
N ALA A 653 29.17 29.10 62.40
CA ALA A 653 29.64 28.80 63.75
C ALA A 653 29.34 29.96 64.73
N ILE A 654 29.51 31.21 64.29
CA ILE A 654 29.12 32.41 65.06
C ILE A 654 27.61 32.42 65.32
N ARG A 655 26.77 32.13 64.31
CA ARG A 655 25.31 32.08 64.45
C ARG A 655 24.84 31.05 65.50
N TYR A 656 25.53 29.93 65.63
CA TYR A 656 25.21 28.88 66.61
C TYR A 656 25.98 28.99 67.94
N GLU A 657 26.71 30.09 68.13
CA GLU A 657 27.48 30.43 69.35
C GLU A 657 28.66 29.49 69.64
N ASP A 658 29.21 28.82 68.62
CA ASP A 658 30.38 27.94 68.73
C ASP A 658 31.66 28.67 68.28
N TYR A 659 32.12 29.56 69.14
CA TYR A 659 33.24 30.47 68.84
C TYR A 659 34.60 29.77 68.79
N ASP A 660 34.77 28.66 69.54
CA ASP A 660 36.03 27.93 69.57
C ASP A 660 36.24 27.15 68.26
N GLN A 661 35.17 26.58 67.69
CA GLN A 661 35.23 26.00 66.34
C GLN A 661 35.47 27.07 65.27
N ALA A 662 34.78 28.22 65.37
CA ALA A 662 35.01 29.34 64.44
C ALA A 662 36.49 29.79 64.44
N PHE A 663 37.10 29.89 65.63
CA PHE A 663 38.51 30.23 65.77
C PHE A 663 39.43 29.13 65.23
N SER A 664 39.13 27.85 65.49
CA SER A 664 39.91 26.73 64.99
C SER A 664 39.96 26.68 63.45
N VAL A 665 38.83 26.97 62.78
CA VAL A 665 38.79 27.09 61.30
C VAL A 665 39.70 28.21 60.82
N THR A 666 39.72 29.36 61.50
CA THR A 666 40.65 30.45 61.14
C THR A 666 42.11 30.10 61.35
N GLN A 667 42.43 29.24 62.32
CA GLN A 667 43.81 28.82 62.60
C GLN A 667 44.29 27.66 61.72
N THR A 668 43.41 27.06 60.92
CA THR A 668 43.76 25.92 60.07
C THR A 668 44.79 26.36 59.02
N ASP A 669 45.85 25.56 58.84
CA ASP A 669 46.92 25.84 57.87
C ASP A 669 46.39 26.09 56.46
N ASP A 670 45.33 25.37 56.06
CA ASP A 670 44.62 25.55 54.80
C ASP A 670 44.04 26.96 54.64
N TYR A 671 43.38 27.48 55.67
CA TYR A 671 42.82 28.84 55.65
C TYR A 671 43.93 29.88 55.64
N GLN A 672 44.98 29.71 56.46
CA GLN A 672 46.10 30.65 56.54
C GLN A 672 46.93 30.70 55.25
N GLN A 673 47.17 29.56 54.59
CA GLN A 673 47.85 29.51 53.29
C GLN A 673 47.00 30.19 52.21
N LYS A 674 45.68 29.96 52.21
CA LYS A 674 44.71 30.63 51.32
C LYS A 674 44.48 32.11 51.67
N LEU A 675 45.17 32.69 52.66
CA LEU A 675 45.11 34.14 52.92
C LEU A 675 46.24 34.93 52.23
N THR A 676 47.18 34.28 51.53
CA THR A 676 48.42 34.91 51.00
C THR A 676 48.31 35.55 49.60
N PHE A 677 47.10 35.91 49.14
CA PHE A 677 46.90 36.55 47.83
C PHE A 677 47.12 38.07 47.84
N GLY A 678 47.46 38.63 46.67
CA GLY A 678 47.71 40.06 46.43
C GLY A 678 46.57 40.98 46.86
N GLU A 679 46.92 42.26 47.05
CA GLU A 679 46.04 43.31 47.57
C GLU A 679 45.01 43.77 46.50
N ASP A 680 43.77 43.30 46.59
CA ASP A 680 42.66 43.83 45.79
C ASP A 680 41.66 44.59 46.69
N GLU A 681 41.14 45.73 46.23
CA GLU A 681 40.30 46.63 47.05
C GLU A 681 38.96 46.02 47.52
N GLU A 682 38.50 44.91 46.92
CA GLU A 682 37.23 44.24 47.24
C GLU A 682 37.36 43.11 48.27
N ASP A 683 38.53 42.94 48.88
CA ASP A 683 38.79 41.84 49.81
C ASP A 683 37.88 41.84 51.05
N ARG A 684 36.97 40.85 51.10
CA ARG A 684 36.07 40.59 52.25
C ARG A 684 36.66 39.66 53.32
N ARG A 685 37.95 39.30 53.18
CA ARG A 685 38.65 38.30 54.03
C ARG A 685 38.73 38.73 55.51
N TRP A 686 38.98 40.01 55.75
CA TRP A 686 39.04 40.58 57.11
C TRP A 686 37.69 40.54 57.84
N VAL A 687 36.56 40.40 57.12
CA VAL A 687 35.21 40.47 57.70
C VAL A 687 34.95 39.29 58.63
N SER A 688 35.38 38.07 58.28
CA SER A 688 35.21 36.89 59.15
C SER A 688 35.98 37.05 60.47
N PHE A 689 37.22 37.54 60.41
CA PHE A 689 38.04 37.84 61.59
C PHE A 689 37.46 38.99 62.44
N TYR A 690 36.97 40.04 61.79
CA TYR A 690 36.34 41.17 62.46
C TYR A 690 35.06 40.76 63.19
N LYS A 691 34.17 40.02 62.51
CA LYS A 691 32.95 39.47 63.13
C LYS A 691 33.29 38.67 64.37
N LEU A 692 34.21 37.71 64.28
CA LEU A 692 34.60 36.87 65.43
C LEU A 692 35.22 37.68 66.58
N GLY A 693 36.01 38.71 66.28
CA GLY A 693 36.66 39.55 67.28
C GLY A 693 35.72 40.50 68.04
N VAL A 694 34.67 40.99 67.36
CA VAL A 694 33.69 41.93 67.93
C VAL A 694 32.71 41.23 68.88
N GLU A 695 32.45 39.93 68.71
CA GLU A 695 31.44 39.20 69.49
C GLU A 695 31.69 39.23 71.00
N ILE A 696 30.82 39.90 71.75
CA ILE A 696 30.94 40.11 73.20
C ILE A 696 30.69 38.80 73.98
N ARG A 697 29.90 37.89 73.40
CA ARG A 697 29.50 36.62 74.02
C ARG A 697 30.65 35.60 74.14
N TRP A 698 31.75 35.79 73.42
CA TRP A 698 32.91 34.91 73.53
C TRP A 698 33.81 35.33 74.71
N SER A 699 34.02 34.38 75.62
CA SER A 699 34.73 34.56 76.89
C SER A 699 36.24 34.79 76.72
N SER A 700 36.85 34.31 75.63
CA SER A 700 38.29 34.35 75.42
C SER A 700 38.74 35.70 74.83
N VAL A 701 38.99 36.68 75.71
CA VAL A 701 39.45 38.04 75.33
C VAL A 701 40.79 38.02 74.56
N SER A 702 41.69 37.07 74.87
CA SER A 702 42.98 36.94 74.18
C SER A 702 42.80 36.55 72.71
N ASN A 703 42.01 35.52 72.43
CA ASN A 703 41.79 35.04 71.08
C ASN A 703 41.01 36.09 70.24
N ARG A 704 40.14 36.88 70.87
CA ARG A 704 39.45 38.03 70.23
C ARG A 704 40.42 39.13 69.80
N LEU A 705 41.41 39.46 70.64
CA LEU A 705 42.46 40.41 70.25
C LEU A 705 43.28 39.89 69.07
N ASP A 706 43.57 38.59 69.05
CA ASP A 706 44.32 37.97 67.95
C ASP A 706 43.53 37.99 66.64
N CYS A 707 42.22 37.71 66.68
CA CYS A 707 41.34 37.84 65.51
C CYS A 707 41.27 39.28 64.99
N LEU A 708 41.10 40.27 65.88
CA LEU A 708 41.07 41.68 65.48
C LEU A 708 42.43 42.15 64.94
N ALA A 709 43.55 41.68 65.51
CA ALA A 709 44.89 41.97 65.00
C ALA A 709 45.11 41.38 63.60
N GLN A 710 44.62 40.15 63.35
CA GLN A 710 44.66 39.54 62.02
C GLN A 710 43.71 40.25 61.04
N ALA A 711 42.54 40.71 61.50
CA ALA A 711 41.65 41.55 60.69
C ALA A 711 42.32 42.86 60.26
N MET A 712 43.08 43.52 61.15
CA MET A 712 43.83 44.75 60.83
C MET A 712 44.87 44.53 59.73
N ARG A 713 45.52 43.35 59.71
CA ARG A 713 46.51 43.02 58.67
C ARG A 713 45.88 42.86 57.28
N LEU A 714 44.63 42.43 57.22
CA LEU A 714 43.93 42.09 55.97
C LEU A 714 42.92 43.16 55.52
N CYS A 715 42.66 44.17 56.36
CA CYS A 715 41.61 45.16 56.14
C CYS A 715 42.07 46.24 55.12
N PRO A 716 41.20 46.66 54.17
CA PRO A 716 41.47 47.81 53.34
C PRO A 716 41.74 49.08 54.17
N HIS A 717 42.63 49.95 53.68
CA HIS A 717 43.05 51.16 54.40
C HIS A 717 41.89 52.04 54.89
N ARG A 718 40.78 52.08 54.14
CA ARG A 718 39.58 52.87 54.48
C ARG A 718 38.87 52.42 55.76
N ARG A 719 38.95 51.14 56.13
CA ARG A 719 38.24 50.55 57.28
C ARG A 719 39.15 50.20 58.45
N LEU A 720 40.46 50.44 58.32
CA LEU A 720 41.44 50.14 59.36
C LEU A 720 41.15 50.88 60.67
N HIS A 721 40.70 52.15 60.59
CA HIS A 721 40.35 52.95 61.76
C HIS A 721 39.22 52.30 62.58
N ASP A 722 38.21 51.74 61.92
CA ASP A 722 37.07 51.12 62.59
C ASP A 722 37.49 49.85 63.33
N VAL A 723 38.29 48.98 62.68
CA VAL A 723 38.83 47.77 63.32
C VAL A 723 39.75 48.11 64.51
N LEU A 724 40.61 49.12 64.35
CA LEU A 724 41.55 49.55 65.39
C LEU A 724 40.84 50.18 66.60
N SER A 725 39.71 50.87 66.38
CA SER A 725 38.88 51.39 67.47
C SER A 725 38.32 50.26 68.33
N LYS A 726 37.81 49.18 67.71
CA LYS A 726 37.30 47.99 68.40
C LYS A 726 38.39 47.18 69.08
N TRP A 727 39.58 47.12 68.49
CA TRP A 727 40.73 46.50 69.14
C TRP A 727 41.13 47.25 70.42
N LYS A 728 41.20 48.59 70.39
CA LYS A 728 41.50 49.41 71.57
C LYS A 728 40.45 49.32 72.67
N GLU A 729 39.15 49.35 72.32
CA GLU A 729 38.07 49.14 73.29
C GLU A 729 38.22 47.80 74.05
N LEU A 730 38.66 46.76 73.33
CA LEU A 730 38.83 45.42 73.88
C LEU A 730 40.14 45.27 74.68
N GLU A 731 41.22 45.94 74.27
CA GLU A 731 42.47 46.05 75.02
C GLU A 731 42.27 46.77 76.35
N GLU A 732 41.60 47.93 76.34
CA GLU A 732 41.25 48.65 77.58
C GLU A 732 40.36 47.81 78.51
N SER A 733 39.48 46.98 77.94
CA SER A 733 38.65 46.06 78.70
C SER A 733 39.47 44.90 79.30
N LYS A 734 40.51 44.42 78.62
CA LYS A 734 41.47 43.43 79.14
C LYS A 734 42.31 44.00 80.29
N ASP A 735 42.77 45.24 80.15
CA ASP A 735 43.56 45.93 81.17
C ASP A 735 42.74 46.29 82.43
N ARG A 736 41.41 46.39 82.31
CA ARG A 736 40.51 46.51 83.46
C ARG A 736 40.26 45.18 84.19
N ILE A 737 40.44 44.04 83.52
CA ILE A 737 40.20 42.70 84.06
C ILE A 737 41.44 42.14 84.80
N VAL A 738 42.60 42.80 84.71
CA VAL A 738 43.79 42.49 85.52
C VAL A 738 44.32 43.79 86.11
N PRO A 739 44.25 44.03 87.45
CA PRO A 739 44.94 43.21 88.46
C PRO A 739 44.30 43.07 89.87
N MET A 740 44.87 42.15 90.66
CA MET A 740 44.63 41.76 92.08
C MET A 740 43.55 40.70 92.28
N GLU A 741 43.74 39.56 92.94
CA GLU A 741 44.81 38.92 93.74
C GLU A 741 44.27 37.47 93.92
N LYS A 742 45.02 36.37 94.07
CA LYS A 742 45.93 36.10 95.19
C LYS A 742 46.51 34.69 95.02
N LYS A 743 47.74 34.54 95.51
CA LYS A 743 48.30 33.28 95.98
C LYS A 743 47.32 32.59 96.95
N GLU A 744 47.15 31.29 96.82
CA GLU A 744 47.07 30.43 98.00
C GLU A 744 47.62 29.05 97.66
N GLY A 745 48.61 28.65 98.45
CA GLY A 745 49.19 27.33 98.39
C GLY A 745 48.33 26.32 99.17
N THR A 746 48.43 25.08 98.71
CA THR A 746 48.45 23.84 99.52
C THR A 746 47.31 23.55 100.52
N MET A 747 46.49 22.58 100.10
CA MET A 747 46.23 21.30 100.78
C MET A 747 45.50 21.31 102.15
N LYS A 748 44.23 20.89 102.19
CA LYS A 748 43.79 19.51 102.53
C LYS A 748 42.28 19.43 102.85
N ASP A 749 41.69 18.40 102.24
CA ASP A 749 40.75 17.41 102.79
C ASP A 749 39.42 17.79 103.47
N ALA A 750 38.43 17.01 103.03
CA ALA A 750 37.41 16.32 103.81
C ALA A 750 36.02 16.96 103.98
N SER A 751 35.12 16.47 103.11
CA SER A 751 33.96 15.65 103.51
C SER A 751 32.70 16.33 104.06
N GLY A 752 31.58 16.07 103.36
CA GLY A 752 30.21 16.23 103.84
C GLY A 752 29.71 17.66 103.68
N VAL A 753 28.84 18.00 102.73
CA VAL A 753 27.47 17.50 102.61
C VAL A 753 27.03 17.64 101.15
N LEU A 754 27.11 16.57 100.37
CA LEU A 754 26.24 16.34 99.19
C LEU A 754 26.01 14.83 99.05
N ALA A 755 25.40 14.27 100.09
CA ALA A 755 24.56 13.10 99.95
C ALA A 755 23.25 13.54 99.29
N SER A 756 23.23 13.60 97.97
CA SER A 756 22.10 13.16 97.14
C SER A 756 22.42 13.39 95.67
N ILE A 757 22.32 12.31 94.89
CA ILE A 757 22.29 12.27 93.41
C ILE A 757 23.66 12.15 92.72
N VAL A 758 24.38 11.06 92.97
CA VAL A 758 24.85 10.15 91.90
C VAL A 758 24.94 8.74 92.50
N ARG A 759 24.24 7.76 91.92
CA ARG A 759 24.81 6.43 91.71
C ARG A 759 24.32 5.84 90.37
N PRO A 760 25.23 5.24 89.58
CA PRO A 760 24.91 4.59 88.33
C PRO A 760 24.61 3.09 88.52
N THR A 761 24.09 2.49 87.43
CA THR A 761 24.00 1.06 87.07
C THR A 761 23.12 0.11 87.88
N THR A 762 22.02 -0.36 87.26
CA THR A 762 21.54 -1.77 87.17
C THR A 762 20.23 -1.80 86.33
N ILE A 763 20.15 -2.54 85.22
CA ILE A 763 19.58 -3.91 85.04
C ILE A 763 18.04 -3.95 85.03
N GLU A 764 17.50 -4.46 83.89
CA GLU A 764 16.22 -5.18 83.68
C GLU A 764 14.89 -4.42 83.95
N THR A 765 13.73 -4.74 83.39
CA THR A 765 13.19 -5.59 82.30
C THR A 765 11.70 -5.19 82.18
N GLN A 766 11.02 -5.77 81.18
CA GLN A 766 9.56 -6.03 81.13
C GLN A 766 8.65 -4.96 80.51
N THR A 767 7.69 -5.28 79.65
CA THR A 767 7.41 -6.35 78.67
C THR A 767 6.00 -6.07 78.14
N ARG A 768 5.73 -6.52 76.90
CA ARG A 768 4.40 -6.89 76.34
C ARG A 768 3.45 -5.74 76.05
N HIS A 769 2.86 -5.64 74.86
CA HIS A 769 2.16 -6.65 74.03
C HIS A 769 2.39 -6.31 72.54
N LEU A 770 2.33 -7.17 71.52
CA LEU A 770 2.11 -8.61 71.32
C LEU A 770 2.60 -8.89 69.88
N LEU A 771 3.42 -9.92 69.69
CA LEU A 771 3.68 -10.52 68.38
C LEU A 771 2.74 -11.71 68.20
N SER A 772 2.09 -11.78 67.05
CA SER A 772 1.70 -13.03 66.37
C SER A 772 1.46 -12.65 64.91
N GLY A 773 2.06 -13.22 63.89
CA GLY A 773 2.91 -14.37 63.71
C GLY A 773 2.88 -14.62 62.20
N GLY A 774 3.97 -15.07 61.59
CA GLY A 774 3.92 -15.33 60.16
C GLY A 774 5.27 -15.56 59.52
N LEU A 775 5.85 -16.73 59.76
CA LEU A 775 6.62 -17.46 58.74
C LEU A 775 6.93 -18.85 59.28
N ARG A 776 6.25 -19.86 58.73
CA ARG A 776 6.87 -21.14 58.42
C ARG A 776 6.08 -21.87 57.33
N ARG A 777 6.83 -22.26 56.31
CA ARG A 777 6.50 -23.26 55.30
C ARG A 777 6.00 -24.55 55.96
N LEU A 778 5.14 -25.31 55.27
CA LEU A 778 5.48 -26.64 54.73
C LEU A 778 4.29 -27.25 53.95
N LYS A 779 4.56 -27.55 52.67
CA LYS A 779 4.31 -28.81 51.93
C LYS A 779 2.92 -29.50 52.02
N SER A 780 2.34 -29.67 50.82
CA SER A 780 2.22 -30.94 50.05
C SER A 780 0.82 -31.44 49.71
N VAL A 781 0.83 -32.24 48.62
CA VAL A 781 -0.18 -33.21 48.12
C VAL A 781 -1.20 -32.58 47.17
N SER A 782 -1.50 -33.09 45.96
CA SER A 782 -0.93 -34.09 45.03
C SER A 782 -1.92 -34.16 43.85
N ALA A 783 -1.52 -34.83 42.77
CA ALA A 783 -2.33 -35.34 41.65
C ALA A 783 -2.67 -34.32 40.55
N GLY A 784 -2.50 -34.62 39.27
CA GLY A 784 -2.10 -35.86 38.63
C GLY A 784 -1.73 -35.61 37.16
N SER A 785 -0.73 -36.36 36.73
CA SER A 785 -0.27 -36.69 35.37
C SER A 785 -1.40 -37.23 34.45
N PRO A 786 -1.13 -37.81 33.26
CA PRO A 786 -0.02 -37.66 32.27
C PRO A 786 -0.53 -37.63 30.80
N GLY A 787 0.41 -37.57 29.85
CA GLY A 787 0.30 -38.24 28.54
C GLY A 787 1.17 -37.53 27.49
N VAL A 788 2.44 -37.85 27.25
CA VAL A 788 3.10 -39.09 26.78
C VAL A 788 2.87 -39.41 25.30
N SER A 789 3.95 -39.21 24.52
CA SER A 789 4.38 -39.93 23.30
C SER A 789 3.50 -39.79 22.05
N SER A 790 3.99 -39.87 20.81
CA SER A 790 5.08 -40.72 20.32
C SER A 790 5.61 -40.25 18.96
N GLN A 791 6.83 -40.69 18.67
CA GLN A 791 7.47 -40.82 17.37
C GLN A 791 6.57 -41.49 16.30
N GLY A 792 6.89 -41.23 15.04
CA GLY A 792 6.44 -42.04 13.90
C GLY A 792 7.10 -41.60 12.59
N MET A 793 8.26 -42.16 12.29
CA MET A 793 8.82 -42.22 10.93
C MET A 793 7.95 -43.15 10.07
N SER A 794 7.82 -42.86 8.76
CA SER A 794 8.25 -43.77 7.68
C SER A 794 7.59 -43.44 6.33
N SER A 795 8.40 -43.49 5.25
CA SER A 795 8.13 -44.06 3.92
C SER A 795 6.97 -43.47 3.08
N SER A 796 7.02 -43.30 1.76
CA SER A 796 7.86 -43.81 0.67
C SER A 796 7.30 -43.21 -0.63
N SER A 797 8.16 -42.75 -1.55
CA SER A 797 8.43 -43.35 -2.88
C SER A 797 7.48 -43.00 -4.03
N ASN A 798 8.14 -42.77 -5.19
CA ASN A 798 7.68 -42.92 -6.58
C ASN A 798 6.70 -41.86 -7.11
N SER A 799 6.74 -41.43 -8.36
CA SER A 799 7.62 -41.56 -9.54
C SER A 799 6.87 -40.87 -10.69
N GLN A 800 7.58 -40.34 -11.71
CA GLN A 800 7.27 -40.35 -13.16
C GLN A 800 5.79 -40.26 -13.62
N SER A 801 5.34 -39.54 -14.66
CA SER A 801 5.90 -38.98 -15.89
C SER A 801 4.70 -38.61 -16.77
N HIS A 802 4.88 -37.68 -17.72
CA HIS A 802 4.17 -37.52 -19.02
C HIS A 802 2.66 -37.79 -19.12
N SER A 803 1.91 -36.82 -19.66
CA SER A 803 1.52 -36.81 -21.09
C SER A 803 0.56 -35.65 -21.42
N GLN A 804 0.87 -34.98 -22.53
CA GLN A 804 -0.03 -34.11 -23.30
C GLN A 804 -1.15 -34.94 -23.95
N PRO A 805 -2.29 -34.30 -24.28
CA PRO A 805 -3.05 -34.65 -25.47
C PRO A 805 -2.86 -33.59 -26.56
N GLN A 806 -2.37 -34.02 -27.71
CA GLN A 806 -2.53 -33.32 -28.99
C GLN A 806 -4.00 -33.34 -29.40
N ALA A 807 -4.55 -32.18 -29.74
CA ALA A 807 -5.77 -32.07 -30.55
C ALA A 807 -5.36 -31.62 -31.97
N GLN A 808 -5.86 -32.31 -32.99
CA GLN A 808 -5.66 -32.00 -34.40
C GLN A 808 -6.60 -30.86 -34.85
N PRO A 809 -6.24 -30.09 -35.88
CA PRO A 809 -6.97 -28.90 -36.30
C PRO A 809 -8.19 -29.24 -37.17
N HIS A 810 -9.30 -28.56 -36.91
CA HIS A 810 -10.46 -28.52 -37.79
C HIS A 810 -10.13 -27.68 -39.05
N GLN A 811 -10.50 -28.22 -40.21
CA GLN A 811 -10.37 -27.57 -41.52
C GLN A 811 -11.38 -26.42 -41.65
N THR A 812 -10.90 -25.19 -41.80
CA THR A 812 -11.70 -24.05 -42.23
C THR A 812 -11.62 -23.89 -43.75
N PHE A 813 -12.78 -23.83 -44.39
CA PHE A 813 -12.94 -23.57 -45.82
C PHE A 813 -12.66 -22.10 -46.14
N GLY A 814 -11.53 -21.82 -46.79
CA GLY A 814 -11.21 -20.51 -47.34
C GLY A 814 -11.92 -20.27 -48.68
N LEU A 815 -12.83 -19.30 -48.74
CA LEU A 815 -13.31 -18.71 -49.98
C LEU A 815 -12.70 -17.31 -50.13
N GLY A 816 -11.82 -17.15 -51.13
CA GLY A 816 -11.08 -15.93 -51.41
C GLY A 816 -11.99 -14.71 -51.63
N LEU A 817 -11.84 -13.72 -50.74
CA LEU A 817 -12.63 -12.49 -50.70
C LEU A 817 -11.74 -11.24 -50.49
N GLU A 818 -10.45 -11.34 -50.82
CA GLU A 818 -9.45 -10.31 -50.50
C GLU A 818 -9.53 -9.01 -51.33
N GLU A 819 -10.26 -8.97 -52.45
CA GLU A 819 -10.06 -7.89 -53.43
C GLU A 819 -11.07 -6.73 -53.43
N LYS A 820 -12.04 -6.66 -52.49
CA LYS A 820 -13.11 -5.64 -52.58
C LYS A 820 -13.45 -4.83 -51.34
N LEU A 821 -12.62 -4.84 -50.30
CA LEU A 821 -12.78 -3.90 -49.17
C LEU A 821 -11.81 -2.73 -49.32
N THR A 822 -12.35 -1.57 -49.70
CA THR A 822 -11.60 -0.32 -49.80
C THR A 822 -11.07 0.10 -48.43
N ARG A 823 -9.74 0.07 -48.29
CA ARG A 823 -8.87 0.74 -47.30
C ARG A 823 -9.51 0.99 -45.91
N GLY A 824 -9.30 0.04 -45.01
CA GLY A 824 -9.55 0.23 -43.56
C GLY A 824 -9.84 -1.06 -42.79
N VAL A 825 -10.19 -2.15 -43.48
CA VAL A 825 -10.75 -3.37 -42.87
C VAL A 825 -9.78 -4.57 -42.94
N GLY A 826 -8.52 -4.36 -43.34
CA GLY A 826 -7.53 -5.44 -43.55
C GLY A 826 -7.23 -6.29 -42.31
N TRP A 827 -7.54 -5.81 -41.10
CA TRP A 827 -7.39 -6.57 -39.85
C TRP A 827 -8.59 -7.44 -39.47
N LEU A 828 -9.73 -7.27 -40.15
CA LEU A 828 -10.96 -8.01 -39.84
C LEU A 828 -10.97 -9.44 -40.43
N ILE A 829 -9.97 -9.80 -41.23
CA ILE A 829 -9.92 -11.05 -42.03
C ILE A 829 -8.69 -11.92 -41.72
N GLY A 830 -7.77 -11.50 -40.84
CA GLY A 830 -6.57 -12.30 -40.57
C GLY A 830 -5.83 -11.90 -39.31
N ALA A 831 -6.14 -12.58 -38.21
CA ALA A 831 -5.28 -12.70 -37.03
C ALA A 831 -5.61 -14.00 -36.27
N GLU A 832 -5.78 -15.10 -37.00
CA GLU A 832 -5.60 -16.46 -36.49
C GLU A 832 -4.60 -17.16 -37.41
N GLU A 833 -3.35 -16.71 -37.33
CA GLU A 833 -2.14 -17.51 -37.55
C GLU A 833 -1.16 -17.24 -36.40
#